data_AF-A0A2S3QFG0-F1
#
_entry.id   AF-A0A2S3QFG0-F1
#
_cell.length_a   1.000
_cell.length_b   1.000
_cell.length_c   1.000
_cell.angle_alpha   90.00
_cell.angle_beta   90.00
_cell.angle_gamma   90.00
#
_symmetry.space_group_name_H-M   'P 1'
#
loop_
_entity.id
_entity.type
_entity.pdbx_description
1 polymer ?
#
loop_
_entity_poly.entity_id
_entity_poly.type
_entity_poly.pdbx_seq_one_letter_code
_entity_poly.pdbx_strand_id
1 'polypeptide(L)'
;MSMTDVTLLTRNLVKVIRSQLKEAQAVYWLVAFAMQSGVELLLRDLKAAEAAGTDIKILVGDYLYVTEPEALAQLLDALPNAELRLWKSQGQSFHAKAYLFEHANAADTMIVGSSNLSQSAMTSGIEWNLLAYDRSTQAVEHFMRLFYADRTVPLNAITLAHYVKDWHQFRQQHPDHLATWTEREALTLMFDPEDMAQSPSPDAQVTPTLLPTPVQAEALAALSDTRQEGYSKALVVLPTGLGKTYLAAFFAQQFRRILFVAHRDEILRQALATFQSVMHQRSFAVYTGKHDDGRESIFASVFTLASEKHRRQFSPTAFDLMVVDEFHHAAAASYQRLLTYFRPQFLLGLTATPDRTDGRDIFSLCDGNVAFQVSLPDAITRQWLSPFWYVGVYDPIDYSALRWRRTHYDPNDLLRAQLSESHVAAVYQAWQAYHQTRTLGFCSSIRHAEFLAEQFAKRGVRSTWVYAGSGLGQRHQVIQELMQGQWDIVFSVDLFNEGVDIPAVDTILLVRPTDSSIVFIQQLGRGLRRALNKTHCVIIDLVGNYRNVEAKLTWLGIKNPAALVTSGLPAIRRQLPPDCRFDLDLQSLNVLERMMRQQTPRKQLVMDAYRHLQEDLGRPPTYLEFHLQSGVPGTAVHQEFGTYIGLKYLLGVLTPDEVQVWDKYQKWLLEVESTLMVKSYKMVLLKAMLARGPLQWAAPVTARDVAAYFHQYLTAEPHRMRIDFSDKTTMPLRTYHPERMANLIQRMPMKQWSQSSAGWVQLTGDTLQIRVGAADARTLTILANWTEQIADYRLHAYFERKSQALT
;
A
#
# COMPACT_ATOMS: atom_id res chain seq x y z
N MET A 1 30.00 -13.62 22.41
CA MET A 1 29.85 -14.34 21.12
C MET A 1 29.69 -15.82 21.43
N SER A 2 28.46 -16.34 21.48
CA SER A 2 28.27 -17.80 21.41
C SER A 2 28.41 -18.19 19.94
N MET A 3 29.30 -19.11 19.61
CA MET A 3 29.43 -19.63 18.26
C MET A 3 28.05 -20.13 17.78
N THR A 4 27.58 -19.59 16.67
CA THR A 4 26.49 -20.19 15.91
C THR A 4 27.01 -21.53 15.42
N ASP A 5 26.41 -22.64 15.81
CA ASP A 5 26.75 -23.95 15.22
C ASP A 5 26.38 -23.89 13.73
N VAL A 6 27.38 -23.77 12.87
CA VAL A 6 27.20 -23.75 11.42
C VAL A 6 27.66 -25.08 10.84
N THR A 7 26.80 -25.74 10.08
CA THR A 7 27.10 -27.00 9.40
C THR A 7 27.13 -26.78 7.89
N LEU A 8 28.23 -27.16 7.25
CA LEU A 8 28.33 -27.17 5.80
C LEU A 8 27.64 -28.43 5.23
N LEU A 9 26.67 -28.21 4.35
CA LEU A 9 25.92 -29.24 3.64
C LEU A 9 26.28 -29.19 2.16
N THR A 10 27.02 -30.20 1.70
CA THR A 10 27.50 -30.26 0.31
C THR A 10 26.73 -31.23 -0.59
N ARG A 11 25.89 -32.10 0.00
CA ARG A 11 25.10 -33.12 -0.72
C ARG A 11 23.80 -33.44 0.04
N ASN A 12 22.80 -33.92 -0.70
CA ASN A 12 21.56 -34.49 -0.15
C ASN A 12 20.79 -33.53 0.80
N LEU A 13 20.69 -32.26 0.38
CA LEU A 13 19.95 -31.21 1.10
C LEU A 13 18.51 -31.62 1.38
N VAL A 14 17.87 -32.36 0.46
CA VAL A 14 16.50 -32.87 0.61
C VAL A 14 16.30 -33.63 1.93
N LYS A 15 17.30 -34.42 2.38
CA LYS A 15 17.20 -35.19 3.62
C LYS A 15 17.13 -34.26 4.84
N VAL A 16 17.90 -33.18 4.82
CA VAL A 16 17.91 -32.17 5.90
C VAL A 16 16.59 -31.41 5.90
N ILE A 17 16.15 -30.90 4.75
CA ILE A 17 14.86 -30.20 4.61
C ILE A 17 13.70 -31.07 5.11
N ARG A 18 13.66 -32.37 4.73
CA ARG A 18 12.64 -33.31 5.22
C ARG A 18 12.64 -33.47 6.73
N SER A 19 13.81 -33.44 7.36
CA SER A 19 13.91 -33.48 8.81
C SER A 19 13.32 -32.22 9.43
N GLN A 20 13.68 -31.05 8.89
CA GLN A 20 13.20 -29.76 9.40
C GLN A 20 11.68 -29.59 9.22
N LEU A 21 11.13 -29.99 8.07
CA LEU A 21 9.69 -29.90 7.77
C LEU A 21 8.81 -30.66 8.78
N LYS A 22 9.30 -31.77 9.35
CA LYS A 22 8.54 -32.57 10.32
C LYS A 22 8.34 -31.87 11.66
N GLU A 23 9.24 -30.96 12.01
CA GLU A 23 9.31 -30.30 13.33
C GLU A 23 9.02 -28.80 13.23
N ALA A 24 8.74 -28.29 12.03
CA ALA A 24 8.55 -26.86 11.77
C ALA A 24 7.11 -26.41 12.09
N GLN A 25 6.99 -25.29 12.79
CA GLN A 25 5.74 -24.54 12.94
C GLN A 25 5.51 -23.55 11.81
N ALA A 26 6.59 -23.02 11.23
CA ALA A 26 6.53 -22.22 10.02
C ALA A 26 7.69 -22.55 9.07
N VAL A 27 7.45 -22.42 7.78
CA VAL A 27 8.37 -22.74 6.69
C VAL A 27 8.41 -21.58 5.73
N TYR A 28 9.59 -20.96 5.58
CA TYR A 28 9.77 -19.78 4.73
C TYR A 28 10.87 -20.03 3.69
N TRP A 29 10.48 -20.17 2.42
CA TRP A 29 11.40 -20.52 1.34
C TRP A 29 11.54 -19.39 0.32
N LEU A 30 12.77 -18.95 0.10
CA LEU A 30 13.17 -18.09 -1.01
C LEU A 30 13.93 -18.96 -2.01
N VAL A 31 13.40 -19.10 -3.22
CA VAL A 31 14.08 -19.84 -4.28
C VAL A 31 14.14 -18.99 -5.55
N ALA A 32 15.32 -18.93 -6.16
CA ALA A 32 15.54 -18.16 -7.37
C ALA A 32 14.72 -18.72 -8.54
N PHE A 33 14.60 -20.05 -8.60
CA PHE A 33 13.68 -20.74 -9.51
C PHE A 33 13.21 -22.07 -8.92
N ALA A 34 12.10 -22.58 -9.47
CA ALA A 34 11.58 -23.90 -9.16
C ALA A 34 11.37 -24.75 -10.42
N MET A 35 11.84 -25.99 -10.38
CA MET A 35 11.59 -27.02 -11.40
C MET A 35 10.62 -28.07 -10.83
N GLN A 36 9.82 -28.67 -11.70
CA GLN A 36 8.83 -29.69 -11.34
C GLN A 36 9.52 -30.85 -10.61
N SER A 37 10.67 -31.30 -11.12
CA SER A 37 11.47 -32.36 -10.53
C SER A 37 11.90 -32.08 -9.08
N GLY A 38 12.16 -30.82 -8.73
CA GLY A 38 12.52 -30.43 -7.36
C GLY A 38 11.31 -30.34 -6.44
N VAL A 39 10.19 -29.80 -6.94
CA VAL A 39 8.92 -29.72 -6.20
C VAL A 39 8.45 -31.14 -5.83
N GLU A 40 8.44 -32.07 -6.77
CA GLU A 40 7.95 -33.45 -6.58
C GLU A 40 8.68 -34.19 -5.45
N LEU A 41 9.97 -33.91 -5.24
CA LEU A 41 10.75 -34.53 -4.15
C LEU A 41 10.24 -34.18 -2.76
N LEU A 42 9.72 -32.96 -2.57
CA LEU A 42 9.34 -32.41 -1.27
C LEU A 42 7.83 -32.23 -1.12
N LEU A 43 7.05 -32.41 -2.20
CA LEU A 43 5.61 -32.16 -2.22
C LEU A 43 4.84 -32.97 -1.17
N ARG A 44 5.20 -34.25 -0.99
CA ARG A 44 4.58 -35.11 0.03
C ARG A 44 4.85 -34.59 1.45
N ASP A 45 6.08 -34.12 1.70
CA ASP A 45 6.49 -33.61 3.00
C ASP A 45 5.84 -32.25 3.30
N LEU A 46 5.75 -31.36 2.30
CA LEU A 46 5.05 -30.08 2.40
C LEU A 46 3.55 -30.26 2.68
N LYS A 47 2.89 -31.19 1.98
CA LYS A 47 1.48 -31.53 2.26
C LYS A 47 1.27 -32.02 3.69
N ALA A 48 2.20 -32.84 4.19
CA ALA A 48 2.13 -33.33 5.55
C ALA A 48 2.31 -32.20 6.58
N ALA A 49 3.22 -31.26 6.32
CA ALA A 49 3.42 -30.07 7.16
C ALA A 49 2.19 -29.15 7.15
N GLU A 50 1.63 -28.85 5.98
CA GLU A 50 0.41 -28.02 5.88
C GLU A 50 -0.78 -28.67 6.60
N ALA A 51 -0.97 -29.98 6.45
CA ALA A 51 -2.01 -30.73 7.17
C ALA A 51 -1.80 -30.74 8.70
N ALA A 52 -0.56 -30.58 9.16
CA ALA A 52 -0.23 -30.41 10.57
C ALA A 52 -0.43 -28.96 11.07
N GLY A 53 -0.84 -28.03 10.20
CA GLY A 53 -1.08 -26.63 10.54
C GLY A 53 0.18 -25.75 10.49
N THR A 54 1.25 -26.20 9.84
CA THR A 54 2.47 -25.41 9.63
C THR A 54 2.18 -24.21 8.72
N ASP A 55 2.63 -23.01 9.11
CA ASP A 55 2.52 -21.80 8.28
C ASP A 55 3.57 -21.81 7.16
N ILE A 56 3.15 -22.05 5.92
CA ILE A 56 4.06 -22.21 4.78
C ILE A 56 4.01 -20.95 3.90
N LYS A 57 5.18 -20.36 3.62
CA LYS A 57 5.37 -19.26 2.67
C LYS A 57 6.50 -19.56 1.70
N ILE A 58 6.21 -19.48 0.41
CA ILE A 58 7.20 -19.76 -0.64
C ILE A 58 7.21 -18.62 -1.65
N LEU A 59 8.37 -17.99 -1.82
CA LEU A 59 8.62 -16.98 -2.85
C LEU A 59 9.55 -17.57 -3.91
N VAL A 60 9.05 -17.62 -5.14
CA VAL A 60 9.75 -18.16 -6.31
C VAL A 60 10.11 -17.04 -7.27
N GLY A 61 11.32 -17.02 -7.81
CA GLY A 61 11.73 -16.08 -8.86
C GLY A 61 11.21 -16.46 -10.25
N ASP A 62 10.97 -15.45 -11.09
CA ASP A 62 10.64 -15.61 -12.52
C ASP A 62 11.80 -15.25 -13.47
N TYR A 63 13.02 -15.07 -12.92
CA TYR A 63 14.14 -14.56 -13.66
C TYR A 63 14.50 -15.47 -14.85
N LEU A 64 14.59 -14.86 -16.03
CA LEU A 64 14.79 -15.53 -17.33
C LEU A 64 13.77 -16.67 -17.61
N TYR A 65 12.63 -16.67 -16.93
CA TYR A 65 11.57 -17.68 -17.09
C TYR A 65 12.06 -19.12 -16.89
N VAL A 66 13.07 -19.31 -16.04
CA VAL A 66 13.64 -20.64 -15.71
C VAL A 66 12.64 -21.47 -14.89
N THR A 67 11.83 -20.83 -14.04
CA THR A 67 10.81 -21.51 -13.26
C THR A 67 9.77 -22.17 -14.16
N GLU A 68 9.53 -23.46 -13.96
CA GLU A 68 8.58 -24.24 -14.75
C GLU A 68 7.15 -23.94 -14.30
N PRO A 69 6.22 -23.62 -15.23
CA PRO A 69 4.81 -23.39 -14.87
C PRO A 69 4.16 -24.59 -14.18
N GLU A 70 4.55 -25.80 -14.55
CA GLU A 70 4.12 -27.06 -13.93
C GLU A 70 4.52 -27.13 -12.45
N ALA A 71 5.72 -26.64 -12.10
CA ALA A 71 6.19 -26.58 -10.72
C ALA A 71 5.31 -25.64 -9.87
N LEU A 72 4.96 -24.46 -10.43
CA LEU A 72 4.08 -23.50 -9.78
C LEU A 72 2.65 -24.03 -9.64
N ALA A 73 2.13 -24.69 -10.69
CA ALA A 73 0.82 -25.32 -10.66
C ALA A 73 0.74 -26.41 -9.58
N GLN A 74 1.76 -27.27 -9.51
CA GLN A 74 1.83 -28.33 -8.49
C GLN A 74 1.85 -27.76 -7.06
N LEU A 75 2.63 -26.70 -6.80
CA LEU A 75 2.65 -26.05 -5.49
C LEU A 75 1.27 -25.45 -5.15
N LEU A 76 0.64 -24.76 -6.10
CA LEU A 76 -0.66 -24.12 -5.93
C LEU A 76 -1.77 -25.14 -5.65
N ASP A 77 -1.81 -26.24 -6.40
CA ASP A 77 -2.81 -27.29 -6.25
C ASP A 77 -2.60 -28.13 -4.97
N ALA A 78 -1.34 -28.31 -4.58
CA ALA A 78 -0.97 -29.16 -3.45
C ALA A 78 -1.12 -28.50 -2.09
N LEU A 79 -0.99 -27.17 -2.02
CA LEU A 79 -0.87 -26.40 -0.79
C LEU A 79 -1.89 -25.25 -0.74
N PRO A 80 -3.20 -25.54 -0.57
CA PRO A 80 -4.26 -24.54 -0.62
C PRO A 80 -4.22 -23.49 0.50
N ASN A 81 -3.54 -23.77 1.61
CA ASN A 81 -3.43 -22.85 2.75
C ASN A 81 -2.06 -22.15 2.82
N ALA A 82 -1.09 -22.57 2.01
CA ALA A 82 0.21 -21.91 1.91
C ALA A 82 0.09 -20.57 1.16
N GLU A 83 0.91 -19.60 1.58
CA GLU A 83 1.03 -18.34 0.85
C GLU A 83 2.17 -18.45 -0.16
N LEU A 84 1.79 -18.53 -1.43
CA LEU A 84 2.72 -18.65 -2.54
C LEU A 84 2.81 -17.31 -3.26
N ARG A 85 4.02 -16.85 -3.55
CA ARG A 85 4.26 -15.60 -4.28
C ARG A 85 5.30 -15.80 -5.37
N LEU A 86 5.15 -15.03 -6.45
CA LEU A 86 6.09 -15.00 -7.57
C LEU A 86 6.79 -13.64 -7.57
N TRP A 87 8.12 -13.65 -7.50
CA TRP A 87 8.93 -12.45 -7.70
C TRP A 87 8.99 -12.12 -9.19
N LYS A 88 8.55 -10.91 -9.55
CA LYS A 88 8.59 -10.34 -10.89
C LYS A 88 9.94 -9.65 -11.09
N SER A 89 10.90 -10.42 -11.57
CA SER A 89 12.30 -10.06 -11.81
C SER A 89 12.42 -9.02 -12.90
N GLN A 90 11.59 -9.12 -13.95
CA GLN A 90 11.60 -8.20 -15.10
C GLN A 90 13.00 -8.00 -15.72
N GLY A 91 13.85 -9.05 -15.69
CA GLY A 91 15.23 -8.98 -16.18
C GLY A 91 16.27 -8.46 -15.17
N GLN A 92 15.90 -8.14 -13.93
CA GLN A 92 16.85 -7.97 -12.83
C GLN A 92 17.07 -9.29 -12.10
N SER A 93 18.31 -9.57 -11.72
CA SER A 93 18.69 -10.81 -11.05
C SER A 93 17.98 -10.95 -9.68
N PHE A 94 17.38 -12.12 -9.42
CA PHE A 94 16.83 -12.53 -8.13
C PHE A 94 17.35 -13.93 -7.81
N HIS A 95 18.41 -14.01 -7.00
CA HIS A 95 19.17 -15.26 -6.77
C HIS A 95 19.23 -15.69 -5.32
N ALA A 96 18.33 -15.15 -4.50
CA ALA A 96 18.16 -15.58 -3.12
C ALA A 96 17.76 -17.07 -3.08
N LYS A 97 18.46 -17.83 -2.24
CA LYS A 97 18.20 -19.25 -1.98
C LYS A 97 18.33 -19.47 -0.49
N ALA A 98 17.20 -19.48 0.18
CA ALA A 98 17.12 -19.62 1.62
C ALA A 98 15.94 -20.50 2.00
N TYR A 99 16.16 -21.43 2.92
CA TYR A 99 15.14 -22.28 3.51
C TYR A 99 15.17 -22.04 5.02
N LEU A 100 14.14 -21.36 5.54
CA LEU A 100 14.01 -21.06 6.96
C LEU A 100 12.91 -21.93 7.57
N PHE A 101 13.16 -22.42 8.77
CA PHE A 101 12.21 -23.21 9.55
C PHE A 101 12.13 -22.64 10.96
N GLU A 102 10.94 -22.22 11.34
CA GLU A 102 10.67 -21.79 12.71
C GLU A 102 10.21 -22.99 13.54
N HIS A 103 10.83 -23.19 14.70
CA HIS A 103 10.49 -24.28 15.61
C HIS A 103 9.83 -23.76 16.90
N ALA A 104 8.98 -24.60 17.51
CA ALA A 104 8.25 -24.26 18.73
C ALA A 104 9.17 -24.10 19.95
N ASN A 105 10.00 -25.13 20.17
CA ASN A 105 10.78 -25.33 21.40
C ASN A 105 12.27 -25.55 21.10
N ALA A 106 12.72 -25.20 19.89
CA ALA A 106 14.11 -25.33 19.44
C ALA A 106 14.58 -24.03 18.79
N ALA A 107 15.89 -23.91 18.56
CA ALA A 107 16.43 -22.79 17.78
C ALA A 107 15.91 -22.88 16.34
N ASP A 108 15.62 -21.74 15.73
CA ASP A 108 15.18 -21.68 14.34
C ASP A 108 16.34 -22.10 13.44
N THR A 109 16.02 -22.78 12.34
CA THR A 109 17.04 -23.25 11.42
C THR A 109 16.95 -22.48 10.11
N MET A 110 18.12 -22.10 9.61
CA MET A 110 18.26 -21.41 8.33
C MET A 110 19.27 -22.15 7.48
N ILE A 111 18.90 -22.44 6.26
CA ILE A 111 19.79 -22.98 5.23
C ILE A 111 19.92 -21.93 4.14
N VAL A 112 21.13 -21.39 3.94
CA VAL A 112 21.44 -20.45 2.85
C VAL A 112 22.55 -21.03 2.00
N GLY A 113 22.42 -20.96 0.68
CA GLY A 113 23.41 -21.55 -0.21
C GLY A 113 23.11 -21.41 -1.69
N SER A 114 23.58 -22.39 -2.45
CA SER A 114 23.46 -22.42 -3.91
C SER A 114 22.31 -23.30 -4.42
N SER A 115 21.64 -24.08 -3.56
CA SER A 115 20.59 -25.02 -3.97
C SER A 115 19.23 -24.36 -4.25
N ASN A 116 18.73 -24.48 -5.48
CA ASN A 116 17.34 -24.17 -5.87
C ASN A 116 16.42 -25.39 -5.72
N LEU A 117 15.12 -25.21 -5.97
CA LEU A 117 14.13 -26.29 -5.96
C LEU A 117 14.18 -27.09 -7.28
N SER A 118 15.27 -27.83 -7.48
CA SER A 118 15.50 -28.79 -8.59
C SER A 118 16.00 -30.13 -8.04
N GLN A 119 15.80 -31.24 -8.78
CA GLN A 119 16.23 -32.56 -8.32
C GLN A 119 17.76 -32.65 -8.14
N SER A 120 18.53 -32.10 -9.08
CA SER A 120 19.99 -32.06 -9.05
C SER A 120 20.50 -31.28 -7.85
N ALA A 121 20.07 -30.03 -7.67
CA ALA A 121 20.51 -29.17 -6.57
C ALA A 121 20.13 -29.70 -5.17
N MET A 122 19.06 -30.51 -5.08
CA MET A 122 18.58 -31.07 -3.82
C MET A 122 19.21 -32.41 -3.42
N THR A 123 19.78 -33.17 -4.38
CA THR A 123 20.24 -34.55 -4.15
C THR A 123 21.72 -34.77 -4.44
N SER A 124 22.12 -34.73 -5.71
CA SER A 124 23.43 -35.20 -6.21
C SER A 124 24.32 -34.10 -6.78
N GLY A 125 23.80 -32.88 -6.94
CA GLY A 125 24.54 -31.70 -7.40
C GLY A 125 25.67 -31.31 -6.45
N ILE A 126 26.67 -30.61 -7.00
CA ILE A 126 27.77 -30.03 -6.20
C ILE A 126 27.27 -28.66 -5.74
N GLU A 127 26.77 -28.61 -4.51
CA GLU A 127 26.17 -27.41 -3.92
C GLU A 127 26.86 -27.07 -2.60
N TRP A 128 26.84 -25.80 -2.22
CA TRP A 128 27.31 -25.36 -0.91
C TRP A 128 26.15 -24.70 -0.19
N ASN A 129 25.70 -25.32 0.89
CA ASN A 129 24.67 -24.77 1.76
C ASN A 129 25.18 -24.73 3.19
N LEU A 130 24.93 -23.62 3.89
CA LEU A 130 25.23 -23.46 5.29
C LEU A 130 23.93 -23.59 6.08
N LEU A 131 23.85 -24.63 6.91
CA LEU A 131 22.83 -24.75 7.94
C LEU A 131 23.33 -24.00 9.18
N ALA A 132 22.60 -22.98 9.61
CA ALA A 132 22.85 -22.25 10.82
C ALA A 132 21.64 -22.33 11.75
N TYR A 133 21.89 -22.37 13.05
CA TYR A 133 20.86 -22.24 14.07
C TYR A 133 20.74 -20.77 14.48
N ASP A 134 19.69 -20.11 14.03
CA ASP A 134 19.42 -18.72 14.35
C ASP A 134 18.60 -18.64 15.65
N ARG A 135 19.02 -17.75 16.55
CA ARG A 135 18.27 -17.39 17.76
C ARG A 135 17.71 -15.97 17.68
N SER A 136 17.94 -15.28 16.55
CA SER A 136 17.49 -13.93 16.23
C SER A 136 16.34 -13.95 15.21
N THR A 137 15.63 -12.82 15.06
CA THR A 137 14.58 -12.65 14.03
C THR A 137 15.07 -12.19 12.67
N GLN A 138 16.37 -11.96 12.50
CA GLN A 138 16.88 -11.20 11.38
C GLN A 138 16.60 -11.89 10.03
N ALA A 139 16.76 -13.22 9.97
CA ALA A 139 16.51 -14.00 8.76
C ALA A 139 15.02 -13.95 8.35
N VAL A 140 14.11 -14.14 9.30
CA VAL A 140 12.65 -14.11 9.08
C VAL A 140 12.19 -12.71 8.66
N GLU A 141 12.72 -11.66 9.28
CA GLU A 141 12.41 -10.29 8.88
C GLU A 141 12.86 -9.99 7.45
N HIS A 142 14.08 -10.40 7.08
CA HIS A 142 14.59 -10.22 5.73
C HIS A 142 13.73 -11.00 4.71
N PHE A 143 13.35 -12.23 5.06
CA PHE A 143 12.41 -13.02 4.26
C PHE A 143 11.09 -12.27 4.04
N MET A 144 10.44 -11.82 5.12
CA MET A 144 9.13 -11.15 5.03
C MET A 144 9.20 -9.85 4.22
N ARG A 145 10.31 -9.11 4.30
CA ARG A 145 10.54 -7.91 3.50
C ARG A 145 10.59 -8.23 2.00
N LEU A 146 11.29 -9.30 1.61
CA LEU A 146 11.34 -9.75 0.22
C LEU A 146 10.00 -10.34 -0.23
N PHE A 147 9.37 -11.13 0.62
CA PHE A 147 8.12 -11.81 0.37
C PHE A 147 6.96 -10.83 0.10
N TYR A 148 6.90 -9.72 0.84
CA TYR A 148 5.90 -8.66 0.66
C TYR A 148 6.39 -7.44 -0.12
N ALA A 149 7.52 -7.54 -0.82
CA ALA A 149 8.00 -6.44 -1.65
C ALA A 149 7.03 -6.16 -2.81
N ASP A 150 6.97 -4.91 -3.26
CA ASP A 150 6.12 -4.45 -4.39
C ASP A 150 6.38 -5.20 -5.71
N ARG A 151 7.52 -5.89 -5.79
CA ARG A 151 7.93 -6.71 -6.94
C ARG A 151 7.39 -8.14 -6.90
N THR A 152 6.61 -8.49 -5.90
CA THR A 152 6.01 -9.82 -5.79
C THR A 152 4.53 -9.77 -6.13
N VAL A 153 4.02 -10.83 -6.75
CA VAL A 153 2.58 -11.03 -6.95
C VAL A 153 2.14 -12.30 -6.22
N PRO A 154 0.92 -12.37 -5.67
CA PRO A 154 0.39 -13.63 -5.17
C PRO A 154 0.31 -14.64 -6.32
N LEU A 155 0.72 -15.89 -6.05
CA LEU A 155 0.55 -16.98 -7.00
C LEU A 155 -0.87 -17.54 -6.83
N ASN A 156 -1.68 -17.41 -7.87
CA ASN A 156 -3.04 -17.90 -7.96
C ASN A 156 -3.34 -18.30 -9.40
N ALA A 157 -4.55 -18.79 -9.68
CA ALA A 157 -4.92 -19.26 -11.03
C ALA A 157 -4.74 -18.17 -12.11
N ILE A 158 -5.02 -16.90 -11.79
CA ILE A 158 -4.91 -15.78 -12.74
C ILE A 158 -3.45 -15.42 -12.99
N THR A 159 -2.67 -15.23 -11.92
CA THR A 159 -1.26 -14.84 -12.05
C THR A 159 -0.40 -15.98 -12.62
N LEU A 160 -0.77 -17.24 -12.37
CA LEU A 160 -0.19 -18.41 -13.01
C LEU A 160 -0.49 -18.43 -14.51
N ALA A 161 -1.73 -18.19 -14.93
CA ALA A 161 -2.08 -18.10 -16.35
C ALA A 161 -1.32 -16.98 -17.07
N HIS A 162 -1.16 -15.82 -16.42
CA HIS A 162 -0.31 -14.73 -16.93
C HIS A 162 1.15 -15.18 -17.06
N TYR A 163 1.69 -15.85 -16.04
CA TYR A 163 3.06 -16.36 -16.08
C TYR A 163 3.27 -17.40 -17.20
N VAL A 164 2.34 -18.35 -17.38
CA VAL A 164 2.37 -19.34 -18.47
C VAL A 164 2.43 -18.65 -19.83
N LYS A 165 1.62 -17.61 -20.03
CA LYS A 165 1.62 -16.83 -21.27
C LYS A 165 2.97 -16.14 -21.50
N ASP A 166 3.47 -15.43 -20.49
CA ASP A 166 4.76 -14.73 -20.57
C ASP A 166 5.91 -15.71 -20.83
N TRP A 167 5.88 -16.87 -20.18
CA TRP A 167 6.86 -17.96 -20.32
C TRP A 167 6.87 -18.52 -21.74
N HIS A 168 5.70 -18.78 -22.34
CA HIS A 168 5.62 -19.23 -23.73
C HIS A 168 6.12 -18.15 -24.70
N GLN A 169 5.73 -16.89 -24.48
CA GLN A 169 6.16 -15.78 -25.32
C GLN A 169 7.67 -15.60 -25.30
N PHE A 170 8.29 -15.66 -24.12
CA PHE A 170 9.73 -15.60 -23.95
C PHE A 170 10.44 -16.74 -24.72
N ARG A 171 9.93 -17.98 -24.61
CA ARG A 171 10.49 -19.13 -25.33
C ARG A 171 10.34 -19.06 -26.84
N GLN A 172 9.25 -18.47 -27.34
CA GLN A 172 9.07 -18.25 -28.78
C GLN A 172 10.04 -17.20 -29.34
N GLN A 173 10.37 -16.18 -28.54
CA GLN A 173 11.27 -15.09 -28.94
C GLN A 173 12.76 -15.47 -28.85
N HIS A 174 13.10 -16.53 -28.12
CA HIS A 174 14.48 -17.00 -27.92
C HIS A 174 14.68 -18.47 -28.34
N PRO A 175 14.43 -18.85 -29.61
CA PRO A 175 14.45 -20.24 -30.05
C PRO A 175 15.85 -20.87 -30.09
N ASP A 176 16.90 -20.09 -30.41
CA ASP A 176 18.29 -20.59 -30.45
C ASP A 176 18.91 -20.76 -29.05
N HIS A 177 18.22 -20.28 -28.01
CA HIS A 177 18.61 -20.47 -26.61
C HIS A 177 17.90 -21.68 -25.96
N LEU A 178 17.06 -22.43 -26.70
CA LEU A 178 16.25 -23.53 -26.16
C LEU A 178 17.03 -24.82 -25.85
N ALA A 179 18.20 -25.04 -26.46
CA ALA A 179 18.94 -26.30 -26.30
C ALA A 179 20.03 -26.25 -25.20
N THR A 180 20.42 -25.05 -24.77
CA THR A 180 21.62 -24.77 -23.96
C THR A 180 21.32 -23.76 -22.86
N TRP A 181 20.26 -24.02 -22.09
CA TRP A 181 20.16 -23.47 -20.74
C TRP A 181 20.20 -24.64 -19.78
N THR A 182 21.36 -25.29 -19.74
CA THR A 182 21.66 -26.18 -18.63
C THR A 182 21.73 -25.37 -17.34
N GLU A 183 21.42 -26.00 -16.21
CA GLU A 183 21.56 -25.44 -14.85
C GLU A 183 22.92 -24.72 -14.64
N ARG A 184 23.94 -25.11 -15.41
CA ARG A 184 25.30 -24.53 -15.46
C ARG A 184 25.43 -23.20 -16.21
N GLU A 185 24.69 -22.97 -17.29
CA GLU A 185 24.80 -21.73 -18.10
C GLU A 185 24.06 -20.55 -17.45
N ALA A 186 22.93 -20.83 -16.78
CA ALA A 186 22.22 -19.85 -15.95
C ALA A 186 23.03 -19.43 -14.70
N LEU A 187 23.96 -20.27 -14.22
CA LEU A 187 24.87 -19.93 -13.13
C LEU A 187 26.01 -19.00 -13.57
N THR A 188 26.39 -18.99 -14.85
CA THR A 188 27.62 -18.31 -15.32
C THR A 188 27.43 -16.81 -15.60
N LEU A 189 26.19 -16.37 -15.86
CA LEU A 189 25.86 -14.99 -16.26
C LEU A 189 25.58 -14.02 -15.09
N MET A 190 25.80 -14.43 -13.83
CA MET A 190 25.00 -13.92 -12.71
C MET A 190 25.75 -13.55 -11.42
N PHE A 191 27.06 -13.34 -11.48
CA PHE A 191 27.86 -12.97 -10.32
C PHE A 191 28.57 -11.62 -10.53
N ASP A 192 28.22 -10.64 -9.71
CA ASP A 192 29.07 -9.51 -9.31
C ASP A 192 29.05 -9.46 -7.77
N PRO A 193 30.19 -9.53 -7.07
CA PRO A 193 30.24 -9.48 -5.61
C PRO A 193 30.78 -8.14 -5.11
N GLU A 194 30.16 -7.54 -4.08
CA GLU A 194 30.92 -6.81 -3.05
C GLU A 194 30.16 -6.50 -1.75
N ASP A 195 30.92 -6.71 -0.67
CA ASP A 195 30.99 -6.09 0.65
C ASP A 195 30.05 -6.41 1.84
N MET A 196 30.72 -6.96 2.86
CA MET A 196 30.31 -7.15 4.26
C MET A 196 31.22 -6.34 5.16
N ALA A 197 30.68 -5.45 6.02
CA ALA A 197 31.41 -4.97 7.20
C ALA A 197 30.48 -4.47 8.33
N GLN A 198 30.98 -4.67 9.55
CA GLN A 198 30.30 -4.65 10.85
C GLN A 198 30.08 -3.24 11.43
N SER A 199 29.16 -3.11 12.39
CA SER A 199 28.78 -1.85 13.07
C SER A 199 29.21 -1.81 14.55
N PRO A 200 29.56 -0.63 15.11
CA PRO A 200 29.41 -0.32 16.54
C PRO A 200 28.45 0.86 16.82
N SER A 201 27.98 0.93 18.07
CA SER A 201 26.92 1.77 18.65
C SER A 201 27.40 3.12 19.23
N PRO A 202 26.56 4.19 19.29
CA PRO A 202 26.90 5.43 19.98
C PRO A 202 26.17 5.65 21.32
N ASP A 203 26.89 6.31 22.25
CA ASP A 203 26.45 6.79 23.57
C ASP A 203 25.53 8.03 23.49
N ALA A 204 24.68 8.17 24.51
CA ALA A 204 23.69 9.23 24.66
C ALA A 204 24.19 10.40 25.51
N GLN A 205 23.83 11.63 25.12
CA GLN A 205 23.90 12.83 25.96
C GLN A 205 22.49 13.31 26.34
N VAL A 206 22.37 13.84 27.55
CA VAL A 206 21.14 14.24 28.24
C VAL A 206 20.61 15.58 27.69
N THR A 207 19.29 15.66 27.45
CA THR A 207 18.57 16.88 27.04
C THR A 207 17.40 17.21 27.99
N PRO A 208 16.98 18.49 28.03
CA PRO A 208 16.05 19.04 29.01
C PRO A 208 14.59 18.63 28.74
N THR A 209 13.70 18.88 29.71
CA THR A 209 12.29 18.54 29.68
C THR A 209 11.58 19.13 28.45
N LEU A 210 11.07 18.25 27.58
CA LEU A 210 10.42 18.61 26.32
C LEU A 210 8.93 18.90 26.53
N LEU A 211 8.42 19.95 25.87
CA LEU A 211 7.00 20.33 25.85
C LEU A 211 6.40 20.11 24.45
N PRO A 212 5.11 19.75 24.34
CA PRO A 212 4.43 19.64 23.05
C PRO A 212 4.40 20.98 22.30
N THR A 213 4.58 20.94 20.98
CA THR A 213 4.34 22.11 20.12
C THR A 213 2.84 22.44 20.04
N PRO A 214 2.44 23.65 19.60
CA PRO A 214 1.02 24.01 19.50
C PRO A 214 0.18 23.03 18.67
N VAL A 215 0.69 22.56 17.53
CA VAL A 215 0.01 21.55 16.71
C VAL A 215 -0.12 20.20 17.41
N GLN A 216 0.90 19.81 18.18
CA GLN A 216 0.85 18.59 18.97
C GLN A 216 -0.16 18.72 20.12
N ALA A 217 -0.26 19.89 20.75
CA ALA A 217 -1.27 20.16 21.78
C ALA A 217 -2.70 20.10 21.21
N GLU A 218 -2.95 20.69 20.03
CA GLU A 218 -4.24 20.58 19.32
C GLU A 218 -4.58 19.11 19.00
N ALA A 219 -3.62 18.36 18.45
CA ALA A 219 -3.81 16.95 18.13
C ALA A 219 -4.05 16.08 19.37
N LEU A 220 -3.34 16.34 20.48
CA LEU A 220 -3.53 15.64 21.77
C LEU A 220 -4.90 15.91 22.38
N ALA A 221 -5.41 17.15 22.26
CA ALA A 221 -6.76 17.49 22.68
C ALA A 221 -7.80 16.71 21.86
N ALA A 222 -7.69 16.75 20.53
CA ALA A 222 -8.60 16.03 19.64
C ALA A 222 -8.58 14.51 19.85
N LEU A 223 -7.40 13.92 20.11
CA LEU A 223 -7.27 12.51 20.48
C LEU A 223 -7.91 12.19 21.84
N SER A 224 -7.84 13.12 22.79
CA SER A 224 -8.46 12.97 24.10
C SER A 224 -9.99 13.03 24.00
N ASP A 225 -10.53 13.95 23.20
CA ASP A 225 -11.97 14.09 22.92
C ASP A 225 -12.51 12.85 22.21
N THR A 226 -11.80 12.38 21.18
CA THR A 226 -12.08 11.13 20.46
C THR A 226 -12.25 9.94 21.43
N ARG A 227 -11.38 9.85 22.44
CA ARG A 227 -11.44 8.77 23.43
C ARG A 227 -12.63 8.95 24.39
N GLN A 228 -12.95 10.19 24.78
CA GLN A 228 -14.11 10.49 25.62
C GLN A 228 -15.44 10.17 24.91
N GLU A 229 -15.48 10.31 23.58
CA GLU A 229 -16.61 9.91 22.73
C GLU A 229 -16.77 8.39 22.57
N GLY A 230 -15.82 7.60 23.10
CA GLY A 230 -15.87 6.14 23.13
C GLY A 230 -15.23 5.46 21.92
N TYR A 231 -14.53 6.19 21.05
CA TYR A 231 -13.75 5.58 19.97
C TYR A 231 -12.51 4.87 20.53
N SER A 232 -12.23 3.69 19.97
CA SER A 232 -11.04 2.87 20.31
C SER A 232 -9.97 2.89 19.22
N LYS A 233 -10.20 3.61 18.12
CA LYS A 233 -9.24 3.77 17.02
C LYS A 233 -9.29 5.20 16.50
N ALA A 234 -8.15 5.73 16.09
CA ALA A 234 -8.06 7.05 15.48
C ALA A 234 -6.91 7.14 14.48
N LEU A 235 -7.14 7.87 13.39
CA LEU A 235 -6.11 8.31 12.45
C LEU A 235 -5.72 9.76 12.73
N VAL A 236 -4.42 10.02 12.78
CA VAL A 236 -3.88 11.38 12.75
C VAL A 236 -3.05 11.59 11.50
N VAL A 237 -3.41 12.64 10.77
CA VAL A 237 -2.77 13.05 9.52
C VAL A 237 -1.97 14.33 9.76
N LEU A 238 -0.65 14.22 9.77
CA LEU A 238 0.25 15.35 9.99
C LEU A 238 1.38 15.39 8.95
N PRO A 239 1.62 16.53 8.29
CA PRO A 239 2.74 16.70 7.38
C PRO A 239 4.06 16.31 8.03
N THR A 240 4.98 15.77 7.22
CA THR A 240 6.35 15.50 7.65
C THR A 240 6.99 16.80 8.15
N GLY A 241 7.67 16.71 9.30
CA GLY A 241 8.27 17.87 9.98
C GLY A 241 7.50 18.41 11.18
N LEU A 242 6.24 18.01 11.41
CA LEU A 242 5.46 18.42 12.60
C LEU A 242 5.60 17.50 13.83
N GLY A 243 6.48 16.50 13.75
CA GLY A 243 6.83 15.64 14.88
C GLY A 243 5.77 14.59 15.25
N LYS A 244 5.31 13.79 14.26
CA LYS A 244 4.39 12.65 14.45
C LYS A 244 4.82 11.73 15.61
N THR A 245 6.10 11.40 15.67
CA THR A 245 6.68 10.52 16.69
C THR A 245 6.63 11.13 18.10
N TYR A 246 6.87 12.45 18.22
CA TYR A 246 6.72 13.18 19.48
C TYR A 246 5.26 13.23 19.93
N LEU A 247 4.32 13.50 19.00
CA LEU A 247 2.88 13.42 19.29
C LEU A 247 2.51 12.05 19.87
N ALA A 248 2.96 10.97 19.23
CA ALA A 248 2.72 9.61 19.71
C ALA A 248 3.31 9.38 21.12
N ALA A 249 4.53 9.87 21.37
CA ALA A 249 5.17 9.75 22.67
C ALA A 249 4.41 10.50 23.78
N PHE A 250 3.95 11.72 23.52
CA PHE A 250 3.12 12.49 24.48
C PHE A 250 1.77 11.83 24.72
N PHE A 251 1.10 11.35 23.67
CA PHE A 251 -0.18 10.64 23.82
C PHE A 251 -0.01 9.34 24.63
N ALA A 252 1.10 8.62 24.40
CA ALA A 252 1.42 7.37 25.07
C ALA A 252 1.64 7.50 26.59
N GLN A 253 1.89 8.71 27.12
CA GLN A 253 2.01 8.95 28.57
C GLN A 253 0.76 8.51 29.35
N GLN A 254 -0.41 8.49 28.70
CA GLN A 254 -1.69 8.11 29.30
C GLN A 254 -1.91 6.59 29.40
N PHE A 255 -1.06 5.79 28.75
CA PHE A 255 -1.20 4.33 28.64
C PHE A 255 -0.02 3.65 29.31
N ARG A 256 -0.17 2.40 29.77
CA ARG A 256 0.92 1.68 30.44
C ARG A 256 1.65 0.76 29.46
N ARG A 257 0.90 -0.11 28.78
CA ARG A 257 1.43 -1.11 27.86
C ARG A 257 1.36 -0.60 26.43
N ILE A 258 2.50 -0.37 25.80
CA ILE A 258 2.58 0.31 24.49
C ILE A 258 3.23 -0.61 23.47
N LEU A 259 2.63 -0.73 22.29
CA LEU A 259 3.26 -1.29 21.10
C LEU A 259 3.45 -0.18 20.06
N PHE A 260 4.70 0.13 19.72
CA PHE A 260 5.03 1.01 18.60
C PHE A 260 5.49 0.17 17.42
N VAL A 261 4.83 0.35 16.27
CA VAL A 261 5.06 -0.42 15.06
C VAL A 261 5.49 0.50 13.93
N ALA A 262 6.59 0.16 13.28
CA ALA A 262 7.07 0.81 12.06
C ALA A 262 7.70 -0.23 11.12
N HIS A 263 7.93 0.13 9.86
CA HIS A 263 8.42 -0.81 8.84
C HIS A 263 9.95 -0.77 8.64
N ARG A 264 10.68 0.15 9.29
CA ARG A 264 12.14 0.24 9.22
C ARG A 264 12.78 0.31 10.60
N ASP A 265 13.91 -0.37 10.75
CA ASP A 265 14.69 -0.39 11.98
C ASP A 265 15.19 0.99 12.40
N GLU A 266 15.58 1.83 11.44
CA GLU A 266 16.04 3.19 11.74
C GLU A 266 14.92 4.03 12.38
N ILE A 267 13.70 3.93 11.84
CA ILE A 267 12.52 4.63 12.38
C ILE A 267 12.21 4.11 13.78
N LEU A 268 12.27 2.80 14.01
CA LEU A 268 12.05 2.21 15.33
C LEU A 268 13.06 2.71 16.36
N ARG A 269 14.36 2.77 16.01
CA ARG A 269 15.41 3.28 16.92
C ARG A 269 15.23 4.76 17.23
N GLN A 270 14.83 5.56 16.25
CA GLN A 270 14.54 6.98 16.46
C GLN A 270 13.28 7.22 17.28
N ALA A 271 12.24 6.43 17.04
CA ALA A 271 11.02 6.47 17.84
C ALA A 271 11.30 6.03 19.28
N LEU A 272 12.11 5.01 19.48
CA LEU A 272 12.59 4.59 20.81
C LEU A 272 13.30 5.73 21.53
N ALA A 273 14.27 6.38 20.88
CA ALA A 273 14.98 7.53 21.45
C ALA A 273 14.03 8.69 21.78
N THR A 274 13.06 8.96 20.90
CA THR A 274 12.01 9.97 21.11
C THR A 274 11.16 9.64 22.34
N PHE A 275 10.68 8.40 22.47
CA PHE A 275 9.88 7.97 23.62
C PHE A 275 10.69 8.01 24.92
N GLN A 276 11.97 7.62 24.89
CA GLN A 276 12.89 7.75 26.04
C GLN A 276 13.11 9.20 26.46
N SER A 277 13.13 10.13 25.50
CA SER A 277 13.27 11.58 25.77
C SER A 277 12.01 12.22 26.36
N VAL A 278 10.83 11.65 26.11
CA VAL A 278 9.55 12.16 26.64
C VAL A 278 9.14 11.45 27.93
N MET A 279 9.52 10.19 28.11
CA MET A 279 9.11 9.32 29.22
C MET A 279 10.32 8.68 29.92
N HIS A 280 11.14 9.50 30.58
CA HIS A 280 12.41 9.08 31.18
C HIS A 280 12.32 7.96 32.23
N GLN A 281 11.17 7.80 32.90
CA GLN A 281 10.99 6.82 33.97
C GLN A 281 10.48 5.46 33.47
N ARG A 282 10.30 5.27 32.16
CA ARG A 282 9.74 4.03 31.58
C ARG A 282 10.81 3.18 30.91
N SER A 283 10.64 1.87 31.02
CA SER A 283 11.47 0.88 30.32
C SER A 283 10.90 0.57 28.94
N PHE A 284 11.73 0.71 27.92
CA PHE A 284 11.37 0.40 26.53
C PHE A 284 12.24 -0.76 26.00
N ALA A 285 11.68 -1.61 25.14
CA ALA A 285 12.40 -2.68 24.44
C ALA A 285 12.22 -2.57 22.93
N VAL A 286 13.25 -2.96 22.18
CA VAL A 286 13.07 -3.35 20.77
C VAL A 286 12.87 -4.86 20.76
N TYR A 287 11.79 -5.32 20.12
CA TYR A 287 11.52 -6.74 20.00
C TYR A 287 12.39 -7.36 18.89
N THR A 288 13.27 -8.27 19.28
CA THR A 288 14.20 -8.97 18.38
C THR A 288 13.96 -10.50 18.36
N GLY A 289 12.72 -10.93 18.59
CA GLY A 289 12.31 -12.34 18.49
C GLY A 289 12.13 -13.11 19.78
N LYS A 290 12.58 -12.54 20.90
CA LYS A 290 12.34 -13.08 22.23
C LYS A 290 11.57 -12.08 23.06
N HIS A 291 10.50 -12.55 23.68
CA HIS A 291 9.76 -11.81 24.69
C HIS A 291 10.65 -11.60 25.92
N ASP A 292 10.91 -10.34 26.27
CA ASP A 292 11.58 -9.98 27.53
C ASP A 292 10.48 -9.69 28.56
N ASP A 293 10.25 -10.63 29.49
CA ASP A 293 9.09 -10.66 30.40
C ASP A 293 8.99 -9.45 31.36
N GLY A 294 9.95 -8.53 31.33
CA GLY A 294 10.03 -7.39 32.25
C GLY A 294 9.63 -6.01 31.69
N ARG A 295 9.33 -5.85 30.39
CA ARG A 295 9.15 -4.51 29.78
C ARG A 295 7.75 -4.27 29.22
N GLU A 296 7.13 -3.18 29.66
CA GLU A 296 5.74 -2.84 29.32
C GLU A 296 5.57 -2.10 27.98
N SER A 297 6.65 -1.56 27.41
CA SER A 297 6.61 -0.80 26.15
C SER A 297 7.57 -1.40 25.12
N ILE A 298 7.03 -1.78 23.96
CA ILE A 298 7.70 -2.59 22.94
C ILE A 298 7.68 -1.87 21.60
N PHE A 299 8.83 -1.85 20.94
CA PHE A 299 9.05 -1.33 19.59
C PHE A 299 9.34 -2.51 18.68
N ALA A 300 8.55 -2.71 17.63
CA ALA A 300 8.66 -3.88 16.77
C ALA A 300 8.45 -3.51 15.30
N SER A 301 9.19 -4.21 14.44
CA SER A 301 9.00 -4.10 13.00
C SER A 301 7.70 -4.80 12.59
N VAL A 302 6.94 -4.20 11.67
CA VAL A 302 5.75 -4.82 11.07
C VAL A 302 6.10 -6.20 10.51
N PHE A 303 7.28 -6.32 9.90
CA PHE A 303 7.72 -7.56 9.25
C PHE A 303 8.00 -8.66 10.27
N THR A 304 8.59 -8.32 11.42
CA THR A 304 8.78 -9.29 12.51
C THR A 304 7.44 -9.77 13.07
N LEU A 305 6.47 -8.87 13.26
CA LEU A 305 5.13 -9.22 13.75
C LEU A 305 4.19 -9.80 12.68
N ALA A 306 4.61 -9.80 11.41
CA ALA A 306 3.90 -10.51 10.34
C ALA A 306 4.04 -12.04 10.50
N SER A 307 5.15 -12.52 11.06
CA SER A 307 5.30 -13.93 11.48
C SER A 307 4.30 -14.26 12.59
N GLU A 308 3.60 -15.39 12.43
CA GLU A 308 2.62 -15.85 13.40
C GLU A 308 3.25 -16.25 14.73
N LYS A 309 4.41 -16.91 14.71
CA LYS A 309 5.15 -17.29 15.92
C LYS A 309 5.41 -16.07 16.80
N HIS A 310 6.00 -15.03 16.23
CA HIS A 310 6.35 -13.82 16.97
C HIS A 310 5.13 -13.02 17.42
N ARG A 311 4.09 -12.96 16.58
CA ARG A 311 2.84 -12.27 16.93
C ARG A 311 2.11 -12.97 18.08
N ARG A 312 2.08 -14.31 18.09
CA ARG A 312 1.43 -15.13 19.11
C ARG A 312 2.19 -15.21 20.44
N GLN A 313 3.44 -14.74 20.50
CA GLN A 313 4.13 -14.55 21.79
C GLN A 313 3.42 -13.50 22.67
N PHE A 314 2.67 -12.59 22.05
CA PHE A 314 1.87 -11.59 22.74
C PHE A 314 0.40 -12.00 22.73
N SER A 315 -0.30 -11.86 23.86
CA SER A 315 -1.76 -12.01 23.86
C SER A 315 -2.42 -10.92 22.99
N PRO A 316 -3.59 -11.18 22.37
CA PRO A 316 -4.30 -10.18 21.57
C PRO A 316 -4.55 -8.85 22.30
N THR A 317 -4.69 -8.87 23.63
CA THR A 317 -4.95 -7.71 24.49
C THR A 317 -3.72 -7.30 25.33
N ALA A 318 -2.52 -7.68 24.88
CA ALA A 318 -1.27 -7.42 25.60
C ALA A 318 -0.97 -5.92 25.78
N PHE A 319 -1.46 -5.08 24.87
CA PHE A 319 -1.15 -3.65 24.82
C PHE A 319 -2.38 -2.78 25.08
N ASP A 320 -2.21 -1.69 25.80
CA ASP A 320 -3.25 -0.67 26.01
C ASP A 320 -3.28 0.30 24.82
N LEU A 321 -2.11 0.69 24.33
CA LEU A 321 -1.95 1.53 23.15
C LEU A 321 -1.14 0.81 22.09
N MET A 322 -1.64 0.86 20.86
CA MET A 322 -0.89 0.46 19.68
C MET A 322 -0.73 1.66 18.76
N VAL A 323 0.51 2.05 18.49
CA VAL A 323 0.85 3.13 17.54
C VAL A 323 1.42 2.48 16.29
N VAL A 324 0.87 2.82 15.13
CA VAL A 324 1.36 2.34 13.84
C VAL A 324 1.76 3.55 13.00
N ASP A 325 3.06 3.71 12.77
CA ASP A 325 3.62 4.79 11.94
C ASP A 325 3.54 4.41 10.45
N GLU A 326 3.53 5.43 9.59
CA GLU A 326 3.27 5.31 8.15
C GLU A 326 2.05 4.42 7.84
N PHE A 327 0.95 4.70 8.56
CA PHE A 327 -0.30 3.97 8.51
C PHE A 327 -0.94 3.93 7.11
N HIS A 328 -0.42 4.70 6.15
CA HIS A 328 -0.83 4.60 4.75
C HIS A 328 -0.48 3.25 4.10
N HIS A 329 0.40 2.45 4.70
CA HIS A 329 0.68 1.06 4.32
C HIS A 329 -0.29 0.04 4.94
N ALA A 330 -1.28 0.47 5.75
CA ALA A 330 -2.11 -0.44 6.54
C ALA A 330 -2.95 -1.43 5.73
N ALA A 331 -3.17 -1.17 4.43
CA ALA A 331 -3.83 -2.09 3.50
C ALA A 331 -2.97 -3.31 3.13
N ALA A 332 -1.64 -3.26 3.31
CA ALA A 332 -0.76 -4.39 3.00
C ALA A 332 -1.06 -5.58 3.92
N ALA A 333 -0.94 -6.81 3.38
CA ALA A 333 -1.26 -8.03 4.11
C ALA A 333 -0.51 -8.17 5.45
N SER A 334 0.74 -7.71 5.50
CA SER A 334 1.56 -7.69 6.73
C SER A 334 0.95 -6.81 7.83
N TYR A 335 0.44 -5.62 7.49
CA TYR A 335 -0.27 -4.75 8.42
C TYR A 335 -1.64 -5.30 8.78
N GLN A 336 -2.41 -5.81 7.80
CA GLN A 336 -3.74 -6.39 8.04
C GLN A 336 -3.71 -7.53 9.06
N ARG A 337 -2.70 -8.41 8.99
CA ARG A 337 -2.51 -9.51 9.97
C ARG A 337 -2.31 -9.01 11.38
N LEU A 338 -1.49 -7.98 11.52
CA LEU A 338 -1.20 -7.31 12.78
C LEU A 338 -2.47 -6.63 13.35
N LEU A 339 -3.16 -5.84 12.52
CA LEU A 339 -4.38 -5.11 12.89
C LEU A 339 -5.58 -6.02 13.20
N THR A 340 -5.65 -7.19 12.58
CA THR A 340 -6.70 -8.19 12.84
C THR A 340 -6.46 -8.95 14.15
N TYR A 341 -5.18 -9.20 14.48
CA TYR A 341 -4.80 -9.98 15.66
C TYR A 341 -4.86 -9.18 16.95
N PHE A 342 -4.22 -8.01 17.00
CA PHE A 342 -4.15 -7.19 18.20
C PHE A 342 -5.45 -6.43 18.43
N ARG A 343 -5.89 -6.42 19.69
CA ARG A 343 -7.08 -5.71 20.19
C ARG A 343 -6.69 -4.80 21.35
N PRO A 344 -5.94 -3.72 21.07
CA PRO A 344 -5.54 -2.76 22.11
C PRO A 344 -6.76 -1.98 22.64
N GLN A 345 -6.61 -1.32 23.78
CA GLN A 345 -7.65 -0.38 24.25
C GLN A 345 -7.79 0.81 23.29
N PHE A 346 -6.67 1.24 22.69
CA PHE A 346 -6.65 2.29 21.68
C PHE A 346 -5.63 1.99 20.55
N LEU A 347 -6.06 2.12 19.30
CA LEU A 347 -5.20 2.08 18.11
C LEU A 347 -5.01 3.48 17.54
N LEU A 348 -3.76 3.92 17.39
CA LEU A 348 -3.40 5.19 16.78
C LEU A 348 -2.63 4.95 15.48
N GLY A 349 -3.25 5.29 14.34
CA GLY A 349 -2.58 5.37 13.05
C GLY A 349 -1.97 6.76 12.84
N LEU A 350 -0.70 6.83 12.43
CA LEU A 350 -0.01 8.08 12.07
C LEU A 350 0.36 8.05 10.59
N THR A 351 0.01 9.10 9.85
CA THR A 351 0.43 9.24 8.44
C THR A 351 0.65 10.70 8.07
N ALA A 352 1.50 10.96 7.07
CA ALA A 352 1.62 12.29 6.46
C ALA A 352 0.70 12.47 5.24
N THR A 353 0.24 11.36 4.66
CA THR A 353 -0.55 11.35 3.44
C THR A 353 -1.73 10.41 3.64
N PRO A 354 -2.96 10.94 3.71
CA PRO A 354 -4.15 10.10 3.79
C PRO A 354 -4.54 9.55 2.41
N ASP A 355 -4.27 10.32 1.34
CA ASP A 355 -4.68 9.99 -0.02
C ASP A 355 -3.59 9.21 -0.75
N ARG A 356 -3.85 7.93 -1.02
CA ARG A 356 -3.20 7.20 -2.12
C ARG A 356 -3.76 7.74 -3.45
N THR A 357 -3.00 7.61 -4.54
CA THR A 357 -3.53 7.64 -5.92
C THR A 357 -4.65 6.63 -6.14
N ASP A 358 -4.73 5.65 -5.24
CA ASP A 358 -5.67 4.53 -5.22
C ASP A 358 -6.68 4.71 -4.06
N GLY A 359 -7.00 5.96 -3.71
CA GLY A 359 -8.29 6.43 -3.18
C GLY A 359 -8.98 5.75 -1.99
N ARG A 360 -8.42 4.73 -1.30
CA ARG A 360 -9.14 3.97 -0.25
C ARG A 360 -8.35 3.39 0.92
N ASP A 361 -9.14 3.15 1.97
CA ASP A 361 -9.05 2.16 3.07
C ASP A 361 -8.21 2.46 4.32
N ILE A 362 -7.45 3.55 4.37
CA ILE A 362 -6.77 3.90 5.63
C ILE A 362 -7.79 4.42 6.67
N PHE A 363 -8.79 5.16 6.20
CA PHE A 363 -9.86 5.70 7.02
C PHE A 363 -10.77 4.61 7.61
N SER A 364 -11.15 3.60 6.82
CA SER A 364 -12.02 2.49 7.26
C SER A 364 -11.37 1.63 8.33
N LEU A 365 -10.04 1.47 8.32
CA LEU A 365 -9.28 0.72 9.33
C LEU A 365 -9.31 1.39 10.71
N CYS A 366 -9.56 2.70 10.76
CA CYS A 366 -9.83 3.46 11.98
C CYS A 366 -11.33 3.76 12.15
N ASP A 367 -12.21 2.94 11.57
CA ASP A 367 -13.68 3.07 11.64
C ASP A 367 -14.19 4.44 11.14
N GLY A 368 -13.48 5.05 10.18
CA GLY A 368 -13.75 6.37 9.63
C GLY A 368 -13.27 7.53 10.51
N ASN A 369 -12.64 7.25 11.65
CA ASN A 369 -12.29 8.26 12.64
C ASN A 369 -10.93 8.91 12.38
N VAL A 370 -10.97 10.13 11.83
CA VAL A 370 -9.81 11.00 11.69
C VAL A 370 -9.83 12.01 12.84
N ALA A 371 -9.12 11.70 13.91
CA ALA A 371 -9.12 12.54 15.10
C ALA A 371 -8.51 13.93 14.83
N PHE A 372 -7.48 14.00 13.99
CA PHE A 372 -6.82 15.26 13.65
C PHE A 372 -6.18 15.21 12.27
N GLN A 373 -6.41 16.25 11.47
CA GLN A 373 -5.80 16.39 10.14
C GLN A 373 -5.36 17.84 9.91
N VAL A 374 -4.12 17.99 9.46
CA VAL A 374 -3.56 19.28 9.01
C VAL A 374 -2.97 19.08 7.63
N SER A 375 -3.29 19.98 6.69
CA SER A 375 -2.67 19.94 5.36
C SER A 375 -1.31 20.65 5.36
N LEU A 376 -0.46 20.37 4.38
CA LEU A 376 0.82 21.08 4.21
C LEU A 376 0.62 22.61 4.05
N PRO A 377 -0.33 23.10 3.22
CA PRO A 377 -0.68 24.52 3.15
C PRO A 377 -1.08 25.15 4.49
N ASP A 378 -1.87 24.44 5.30
CA ASP A 378 -2.31 24.94 6.61
C ASP A 378 -1.13 25.05 7.57
N ALA A 379 -0.24 24.06 7.57
CA ALA A 379 0.97 24.05 8.40
C ALA A 379 1.92 25.22 8.04
N ILE A 380 2.02 25.58 6.76
CA ILE A 380 2.79 26.76 6.32
C ILE A 380 2.08 28.05 6.72
N THR A 381 0.77 28.17 6.46
CA THR A 381 -0.02 29.37 6.79
C THR A 381 0.02 29.68 8.29
N ARG A 382 0.01 28.65 9.13
CA ARG A 382 0.14 28.75 10.60
C ARG A 382 1.59 28.93 11.09
N GLN A 383 2.55 29.05 10.16
CA GLN A 383 3.99 29.20 10.46
C GLN A 383 4.59 28.04 11.27
N TRP A 384 4.02 26.85 11.17
CA TRP A 384 4.58 25.62 11.75
C TRP A 384 5.65 25.02 10.84
N LEU A 385 5.54 25.24 9.53
CA LEU A 385 6.56 24.94 8.53
C LEU A 385 7.05 26.22 7.85
N SER A 386 8.26 26.15 7.29
CA SER A 386 8.83 27.19 6.44
C SER A 386 8.10 27.25 5.10
N PRO A 387 7.86 28.44 4.53
CA PRO A 387 7.37 28.59 3.15
C PRO A 387 8.29 27.92 2.13
N PHE A 388 7.76 27.63 0.94
CA PHE A 388 8.53 27.04 -0.16
C PHE A 388 8.51 27.88 -1.43
N TRP A 389 9.62 27.87 -2.16
CA TRP A 389 9.73 28.42 -3.51
C TRP A 389 10.00 27.27 -4.46
N TYR A 390 8.97 26.86 -5.18
CA TYR A 390 9.04 25.79 -6.16
C TYR A 390 9.45 26.34 -7.52
N VAL A 391 10.50 25.75 -8.09
CA VAL A 391 11.05 26.10 -9.40
C VAL A 391 11.13 24.82 -10.24
N GLY A 392 10.23 24.70 -11.22
CA GLY A 392 10.29 23.63 -12.21
C GLY A 392 11.14 24.04 -13.41
N VAL A 393 12.18 23.24 -13.69
CA VAL A 393 13.14 23.47 -14.77
C VAL A 393 13.06 22.31 -15.76
N TYR A 394 13.13 22.60 -17.06
CA TYR A 394 12.93 21.61 -18.11
C TYR A 394 14.05 20.55 -18.08
N ASP A 395 13.65 19.28 -18.05
CA ASP A 395 14.57 18.17 -18.20
C ASP A 395 14.72 17.82 -19.69
N PRO A 396 15.94 17.92 -20.27
CA PRO A 396 16.16 17.64 -21.69
C PRO A 396 16.01 16.16 -22.07
N ILE A 397 15.80 15.26 -21.11
CA ILE A 397 15.57 13.83 -21.37
C ILE A 397 14.25 13.62 -22.13
N ASP A 398 14.30 12.90 -23.25
CA ASP A 398 13.10 12.41 -23.92
C ASP A 398 12.55 11.14 -23.25
N TYR A 399 11.70 11.36 -22.26
CA TYR A 399 11.01 10.31 -21.53
C TYR A 399 10.03 9.47 -22.37
N SER A 400 9.62 9.93 -23.56
CA SER A 400 8.71 9.18 -24.44
C SER A 400 9.42 8.02 -25.14
N ALA A 401 10.73 8.13 -25.32
CA ALA A 401 11.58 7.08 -25.86
C ALA A 401 11.97 6.02 -24.82
N LEU A 402 11.72 6.27 -23.54
CA LEU A 402 12.02 5.34 -22.44
C LEU A 402 10.90 4.31 -22.28
N ARG A 403 11.28 3.04 -22.09
CA ARG A 403 10.29 1.98 -21.82
C ARG A 403 9.65 2.18 -20.46
N TRP A 404 8.31 2.18 -20.41
CA TRP A 404 7.53 2.25 -19.16
C TRP A 404 7.15 0.84 -18.69
N ARG A 405 7.45 0.51 -17.43
CA ARG A 405 7.20 -0.80 -16.82
C ARG A 405 6.29 -0.66 -15.61
N ARG A 406 5.03 -1.13 -15.73
CA ARG A 406 3.99 -1.11 -14.68
C ARG A 406 3.78 0.28 -14.05
N THR A 407 4.64 0.66 -13.11
CA THR A 407 4.57 1.88 -12.29
C THR A 407 5.75 2.85 -12.46
N HIS A 408 6.82 2.48 -13.17
CA HIS A 408 8.03 3.31 -13.29
C HIS A 408 8.74 3.11 -14.65
N TYR A 409 9.73 3.95 -14.95
CA TYR A 409 10.60 3.79 -16.11
C TYR A 409 11.57 2.62 -15.95
N ASP A 410 11.94 1.98 -17.08
CA ASP A 410 13.04 1.00 -17.10
C ASP A 410 14.32 1.62 -16.47
N PRO A 411 14.86 1.03 -15.39
CA PRO A 411 15.98 1.64 -14.66
C PRO A 411 17.24 1.84 -15.50
N ASN A 412 17.51 0.95 -16.45
CA ASN A 412 18.72 1.02 -17.27
C ASN A 412 18.58 2.07 -18.37
N ASP A 413 17.41 2.15 -19.02
CA ASP A 413 17.14 3.16 -20.03
C ASP A 413 17.16 4.57 -19.39
N LEU A 414 16.52 4.71 -18.23
CA LEU A 414 16.49 5.97 -17.47
C LEU A 414 17.89 6.40 -17.03
N LEU A 415 18.67 5.49 -16.44
CA LEU A 415 20.04 5.79 -16.04
C LEU A 415 20.87 6.25 -17.23
N ARG A 416 20.80 5.56 -18.37
CA ARG A 416 21.55 5.95 -19.58
C ARG A 416 21.21 7.38 -20.03
N ALA A 417 19.93 7.75 -20.00
CA ALA A 417 19.49 9.09 -20.34
C ALA A 417 20.00 10.14 -19.33
N GLN A 418 19.99 9.81 -18.04
CA GLN A 418 20.42 10.71 -16.96
C GLN A 418 21.94 10.92 -16.89
N LEU A 419 22.74 9.97 -17.39
CA LEU A 419 24.19 10.13 -17.48
C LEU A 419 24.62 11.04 -18.66
N SER A 420 23.69 11.58 -19.44
CA SER A 420 24.01 12.48 -20.56
C SER A 420 24.50 13.86 -20.11
N GLU A 421 25.45 14.44 -20.84
CA GLU A 421 26.01 15.76 -20.50
C GLU A 421 24.95 16.87 -20.52
N SER A 422 23.96 16.78 -21.41
CA SER A 422 22.85 17.74 -21.46
C SER A 422 22.01 17.72 -20.18
N HIS A 423 21.70 16.53 -19.64
CA HIS A 423 20.99 16.40 -18.37
C HIS A 423 21.82 16.95 -17.21
N VAL A 424 23.09 16.54 -17.10
CA VAL A 424 24.00 17.04 -16.04
C VAL A 424 24.13 18.56 -16.09
N ALA A 425 24.28 19.14 -17.28
CA ALA A 425 24.36 20.58 -17.46
C ALA A 425 23.07 21.28 -17.01
N ALA A 426 21.90 20.75 -17.36
CA ALA A 426 20.62 21.30 -16.92
C ALA A 426 20.47 21.26 -15.38
N VAL A 427 20.81 20.12 -14.76
CA VAL A 427 20.78 19.94 -13.30
C VAL A 427 21.72 20.91 -12.60
N TYR A 428 22.95 21.04 -13.07
CA TYR A 428 23.95 21.94 -12.51
C TYR A 428 23.56 23.41 -12.67
N GLN A 429 23.08 23.82 -13.85
CA GLN A 429 22.63 25.20 -14.10
C GLN A 429 21.43 25.57 -13.24
N ALA A 430 20.45 24.66 -13.12
CA ALA A 430 19.30 24.85 -12.24
C ALA A 430 19.74 25.00 -10.78
N TRP A 431 20.60 24.11 -10.30
CA TRP A 431 21.15 24.21 -8.94
C TRP A 431 21.90 25.53 -8.72
N GLN A 432 22.82 25.89 -9.61
CA GLN A 432 23.61 27.11 -9.47
C GLN A 432 22.76 28.38 -9.49
N ALA A 433 21.67 28.41 -10.24
CA ALA A 433 20.77 29.56 -10.32
C ALA A 433 19.92 29.77 -9.05
N TYR A 434 19.55 28.70 -8.34
CA TYR A 434 18.51 28.76 -7.30
C TYR A 434 18.93 28.21 -5.92
N HIS A 435 20.08 27.55 -5.79
CA HIS A 435 20.51 27.00 -4.50
C HIS A 435 20.70 28.09 -3.43
N GLN A 436 20.42 27.71 -2.19
CA GLN A 436 20.77 28.47 -0.99
C GLN A 436 22.04 27.84 -0.37
N THR A 437 22.07 27.60 0.93
CA THR A 437 23.31 27.19 1.62
C THR A 437 23.54 25.68 1.65
N ARG A 438 22.49 24.87 1.80
CA ARG A 438 22.59 23.43 2.05
C ARG A 438 21.57 22.67 1.23
N THR A 439 22.06 21.89 0.28
CA THR A 439 21.22 21.17 -0.66
C THR A 439 21.16 19.68 -0.39
N LEU A 440 19.95 19.11 -0.42
CA LEU A 440 19.72 17.68 -0.59
C LEU A 440 19.26 17.39 -2.01
N GLY A 441 20.05 16.59 -2.74
CA GLY A 441 19.72 16.13 -4.09
C GLY A 441 19.12 14.72 -4.06
N PHE A 442 17.97 14.51 -4.67
CA PHE A 442 17.32 13.20 -4.77
C PHE A 442 17.49 12.61 -6.17
N CYS A 443 18.16 11.46 -6.24
CA CYS A 443 18.52 10.78 -7.47
C CYS A 443 17.71 9.49 -7.66
N SER A 444 17.72 8.97 -8.89
CA SER A 444 16.99 7.76 -9.31
C SER A 444 17.71 6.45 -8.94
N SER A 445 19.05 6.46 -8.84
CA SER A 445 19.86 5.27 -8.58
C SER A 445 21.22 5.66 -7.98
N ILE A 446 21.87 4.69 -7.31
CA ILE A 446 23.19 4.87 -6.67
C ILE A 446 24.20 5.43 -7.67
N ARG A 447 24.28 4.79 -8.84
CA ARG A 447 25.19 5.19 -9.92
C ARG A 447 24.92 6.60 -10.45
N HIS A 448 23.67 7.03 -10.47
CA HIS A 448 23.33 8.39 -10.86
C HIS A 448 23.77 9.42 -9.79
N ALA A 449 23.56 9.12 -8.50
CA ALA A 449 23.98 9.99 -7.40
C ALA A 449 25.50 10.14 -7.33
N GLU A 450 26.22 9.02 -7.45
CA GLU A 450 27.68 9.01 -7.54
C GLU A 450 28.17 9.86 -8.71
N PHE A 451 27.61 9.62 -9.90
CA PHE A 451 27.99 10.38 -11.10
C PHE A 451 27.73 11.89 -10.96
N LEU A 452 26.57 12.31 -10.45
CA LEU A 452 26.30 13.73 -10.22
C LEU A 452 27.23 14.34 -9.18
N ALA A 453 27.54 13.62 -8.09
CA ALA A 453 28.48 14.07 -7.08
C ALA A 453 29.88 14.30 -7.68
N GLU A 454 30.36 13.41 -8.54
CA GLU A 454 31.62 13.59 -9.25
C GLU A 454 31.58 14.77 -10.23
N GLN A 455 30.49 14.93 -10.98
CA GLN A 455 30.33 16.01 -11.96
C GLN A 455 30.26 17.38 -11.30
N PHE A 456 29.63 17.49 -10.13
CA PHE A 456 29.59 18.70 -9.32
C PHE A 456 30.97 18.99 -8.69
N ALA A 457 31.65 17.97 -8.18
CA ALA A 457 33.00 18.11 -7.64
C ALA A 457 34.01 18.59 -8.69
N LYS A 458 33.94 18.08 -9.93
CA LYS A 458 34.75 18.55 -11.07
C LYS A 458 34.52 20.03 -11.41
N ARG A 459 33.35 20.57 -11.05
CA ARG A 459 32.97 21.98 -11.24
C ARG A 459 33.27 22.84 -10.00
N GLY A 460 33.96 22.29 -9.00
CA GLY A 460 34.40 23.00 -7.80
C GLY A 460 33.38 23.07 -6.67
N VAL A 461 32.26 22.34 -6.77
CA VAL A 461 31.24 22.28 -5.71
C VAL A 461 31.63 21.23 -4.68
N ARG A 462 31.44 21.51 -3.39
CA ARG A 462 31.65 20.50 -2.33
C ARG A 462 30.44 19.58 -2.32
N SER A 463 30.54 18.47 -3.05
CA SER A 463 29.47 17.48 -3.21
C SER A 463 29.88 16.10 -2.72
N THR A 464 28.93 15.38 -2.15
CA THR A 464 29.06 13.96 -1.79
C THR A 464 27.75 13.22 -2.04
N TRP A 465 27.73 11.90 -1.87
CA TRP A 465 26.55 11.07 -2.07
C TRP A 465 26.39 10.01 -0.98
N VAL A 466 25.15 9.56 -0.76
CA VAL A 466 24.80 8.58 0.27
C VAL A 466 23.54 7.78 -0.11
N TYR A 467 23.49 6.48 0.18
CA TYR A 467 22.37 5.61 -0.22
C TYR A 467 21.98 4.61 0.87
N ALA A 468 20.79 3.99 0.76
CA ALA A 468 20.17 3.13 1.76
C ALA A 468 21.02 1.92 2.25
N GLY A 469 22.13 1.60 1.59
CA GLY A 469 23.10 0.59 2.03
C GLY A 469 24.37 1.14 2.69
N SER A 470 24.65 2.46 2.62
CA SER A 470 25.77 3.09 3.33
C SER A 470 25.67 2.81 4.84
N GLY A 471 26.76 2.51 5.54
CA GLY A 471 26.72 2.26 6.98
C GLY A 471 26.11 3.43 7.77
N LEU A 472 25.35 3.16 8.83
CA LEU A 472 24.69 4.20 9.65
C LEU A 472 25.66 5.29 10.14
N GLY A 473 26.90 4.90 10.49
CA GLY A 473 27.94 5.84 10.89
C GLY A 473 28.32 6.82 9.77
N GLN A 474 28.54 6.32 8.56
CA GLN A 474 28.84 7.14 7.38
C GLN A 474 27.69 8.11 7.08
N ARG A 475 26.43 7.65 7.17
CA ARG A 475 25.25 8.53 6.97
C ARG A 475 25.24 9.68 7.97
N HIS A 476 25.38 9.36 9.27
CA HIS A 476 25.37 10.38 10.33
C HIS A 476 26.51 11.37 10.15
N GLN A 477 27.69 10.90 9.78
CA GLN A 477 28.83 11.76 9.51
C GLN A 477 28.53 12.72 8.35
N VAL A 478 28.09 12.24 7.19
CA VAL A 478 27.75 13.09 6.04
C VAL A 478 26.68 14.13 6.38
N ILE A 479 25.68 13.75 7.17
CA ILE A 479 24.64 14.67 7.65
C ILE A 479 25.23 15.77 8.54
N GLN A 480 26.07 15.38 9.50
CA GLN A 480 26.73 16.34 10.40
C GLN A 480 27.63 17.30 9.61
N GLU A 481 28.38 16.78 8.65
CA GLU A 481 29.22 17.57 7.75
C GLU A 481 28.40 18.55 6.90
N LEU A 482 27.23 18.13 6.39
CA LEU A 482 26.29 19.02 5.70
C LEU A 482 25.74 20.12 6.65
N MET A 483 25.37 19.76 7.88
CA MET A 483 24.90 20.73 8.89
C MET A 483 25.97 21.78 9.22
N GLN A 484 27.22 21.34 9.35
CA GLN A 484 28.39 22.19 9.60
C GLN A 484 28.84 22.99 8.37
N GLY A 485 28.22 22.78 7.20
CA GLY A 485 28.54 23.51 5.97
C GLY A 485 29.85 23.04 5.31
N GLN A 486 30.30 21.82 5.58
CA GLN A 486 31.42 21.17 4.90
C GLN A 486 31.04 20.74 3.47
N TRP A 487 29.78 20.36 3.27
CA TRP A 487 29.19 20.04 1.97
C TRP A 487 28.17 21.10 1.56
N ASP A 488 28.18 21.49 0.29
CA ASP A 488 27.17 22.36 -0.33
C ASP A 488 25.95 21.54 -0.77
N ILE A 489 26.20 20.30 -1.23
CA ILE A 489 25.17 19.37 -1.70
C ILE A 489 25.49 17.92 -1.32
N VAL A 490 24.46 17.20 -0.88
CA VAL A 490 24.50 15.74 -0.69
C VAL A 490 23.47 15.09 -1.60
N PHE A 491 23.92 14.25 -2.53
CA PHE A 491 23.05 13.45 -3.39
C PHE A 491 22.63 12.15 -2.68
N SER A 492 21.37 11.75 -2.86
CA SER A 492 20.78 10.63 -2.13
C SER A 492 19.84 9.78 -2.95
N VAL A 493 19.82 8.48 -2.63
CA VAL A 493 19.01 7.45 -3.31
C VAL A 493 18.33 6.60 -2.26
N ASP A 494 17.00 6.58 -2.30
CA ASP A 494 16.11 5.82 -1.40
C ASP A 494 16.41 6.01 0.11
N LEU A 495 17.15 7.08 0.42
CA LEU A 495 17.61 7.49 1.72
C LEU A 495 17.14 8.94 1.91
N PHE A 496 16.82 9.29 3.15
CA PHE A 496 16.07 10.51 3.47
C PHE A 496 14.66 10.55 2.87
N ASN A 497 14.02 9.40 2.64
CA ASN A 497 12.55 9.36 2.49
C ASN A 497 11.89 9.31 3.88
N GLU A 498 12.50 8.59 4.84
CA GLU A 498 12.05 8.48 6.25
C GLU A 498 13.23 8.64 7.25
N GLY A 499 12.95 9.18 8.44
CA GLY A 499 13.86 9.15 9.61
C GLY A 499 14.92 10.26 9.81
N VAL A 500 15.51 10.86 8.77
CA VAL A 500 16.63 11.81 9.04
C VAL A 500 16.19 13.25 9.28
N ASP A 501 16.57 13.85 10.42
CA ASP A 501 16.23 15.23 10.78
C ASP A 501 17.37 16.20 10.43
N ILE A 502 17.19 17.04 9.40
CA ILE A 502 18.16 18.09 9.04
C ILE A 502 17.42 19.42 8.83
N PRO A 503 17.03 20.14 9.91
CA PRO A 503 16.25 21.38 9.78
C PRO A 503 16.97 22.46 8.95
N ALA A 504 18.30 22.44 8.95
CA ALA A 504 19.17 23.39 8.26
C ALA A 504 19.16 23.28 6.73
N VAL A 505 18.63 22.19 6.14
CA VAL A 505 18.49 22.06 4.68
C VAL A 505 17.52 23.12 4.18
N ASP A 506 17.96 23.94 3.24
CA ASP A 506 17.19 25.05 2.69
C ASP A 506 16.96 24.92 1.17
N THR A 507 17.57 23.91 0.54
CA THR A 507 17.41 23.61 -0.87
C THR A 507 17.16 22.11 -1.08
N ILE A 508 16.10 21.78 -1.81
CA ILE A 508 15.81 20.43 -2.29
C ILE A 508 16.00 20.43 -3.81
N LEU A 509 16.78 19.48 -4.32
CA LEU A 509 16.99 19.27 -5.74
C LEU A 509 16.43 17.90 -6.13
N LEU A 510 15.39 17.86 -6.96
CA LEU A 510 14.73 16.65 -7.43
C LEU A 510 15.21 16.32 -8.85
N VAL A 511 16.04 15.28 -8.98
CA VAL A 511 16.69 14.87 -10.24
C VAL A 511 16.19 13.52 -10.73
N ARG A 512 14.96 13.16 -10.33
CA ARG A 512 14.34 11.89 -10.70
C ARG A 512 12.87 12.12 -11.08
N PRO A 513 12.35 11.37 -12.06
CA PRO A 513 10.91 11.28 -12.26
C PRO A 513 10.30 10.71 -10.98
N THR A 514 9.75 11.58 -10.13
CA THR A 514 9.15 11.13 -8.87
C THR A 514 7.74 10.64 -9.16
N ASP A 515 7.63 9.33 -9.36
CA ASP A 515 6.39 8.62 -9.73
C ASP A 515 5.38 8.52 -8.55
N SER A 516 5.88 8.51 -7.31
CA SER A 516 5.05 8.45 -6.09
C SER A 516 4.87 9.82 -5.43
N SER A 517 3.62 10.25 -5.29
CA SER A 517 3.23 11.47 -4.56
C SER A 517 3.62 11.42 -3.08
N ILE A 518 3.60 10.22 -2.47
CA ILE A 518 3.95 10.02 -1.06
C ILE A 518 5.42 10.35 -0.84
N VAL A 519 6.30 9.79 -1.68
CA VAL A 519 7.74 10.03 -1.56
C VAL A 519 8.07 11.50 -1.82
N PHE A 520 7.39 12.14 -2.79
CA PHE A 520 7.54 13.56 -3.05
C PHE A 520 7.25 14.42 -1.81
N ILE A 521 6.12 14.20 -1.13
CA ILE A 521 5.75 14.97 0.08
C ILE A 521 6.70 14.70 1.24
N GLN A 522 7.08 13.43 1.43
CA GLN A 522 8.06 13.05 2.45
C GLN A 522 9.40 13.76 2.24
N GLN A 523 9.86 13.87 1.00
CA GLN A 523 11.07 14.60 0.61
C GLN A 523 10.92 16.11 0.87
N LEU A 524 9.79 16.71 0.45
CA LEU A 524 9.50 18.13 0.67
C LEU A 524 9.51 18.51 2.14
N GLY A 525 8.77 17.80 3.00
CA GLY A 525 8.63 18.18 4.41
C GLY A 525 9.94 18.14 5.23
N ARG A 526 11.04 17.65 4.65
CA ARG A 526 12.39 17.77 5.24
C ARG A 526 12.94 19.17 5.07
N GLY A 527 12.85 19.70 3.86
CA GLY A 527 13.21 21.07 3.53
C GLY A 527 12.22 22.09 4.12
N LEU A 528 11.01 21.70 4.51
CA LEU A 528 10.05 22.65 5.07
C LEU A 528 10.16 22.84 6.59
N ARG A 529 11.06 22.14 7.29
CA ARG A 529 11.28 22.37 8.72
C ARG A 529 11.81 23.79 8.97
N ARG A 530 11.43 24.38 10.10
CA ARG A 530 11.96 25.68 10.54
C ARG A 530 13.37 25.51 11.08
N ALA A 531 14.24 26.47 10.76
CA ALA A 531 15.58 26.55 11.31
C ALA A 531 15.96 28.02 11.51
N LEU A 532 16.94 28.27 12.38
CA LEU A 532 17.49 29.60 12.59
C LEU A 532 18.06 30.12 11.24
N ASN A 533 17.73 31.37 10.89
CA ASN A 533 18.14 32.05 9.65
C ASN A 533 17.55 31.48 8.34
N LYS A 534 16.63 30.52 8.40
CA LYS A 534 15.95 29.99 7.22
C LYS A 534 14.64 30.73 6.99
N THR A 535 14.55 31.45 5.87
CA THR A 535 13.33 32.18 5.48
C THR A 535 12.35 31.32 4.70
N HIS A 536 12.85 30.46 3.81
CA HIS A 536 12.05 29.57 2.97
C HIS A 536 12.92 28.40 2.49
N CYS A 537 12.28 27.36 1.94
CA CYS A 537 12.95 26.27 1.24
C CYS A 537 12.82 26.47 -0.27
N VAL A 538 13.92 26.41 -1.01
CA VAL A 538 13.87 26.32 -2.48
C VAL A 538 13.73 24.86 -2.87
N ILE A 539 12.80 24.57 -3.80
CA ILE A 539 12.59 23.26 -4.38
C ILE A 539 12.85 23.39 -5.87
N ILE A 540 13.91 22.75 -6.34
CA ILE A 540 14.32 22.71 -7.75
C ILE A 540 13.90 21.35 -8.28
N ASP A 541 12.97 21.32 -9.24
CA ASP A 541 12.40 20.08 -9.79
C ASP A 541 12.66 19.99 -11.28
N LEU A 542 13.36 18.95 -11.73
CA LEU A 542 13.61 18.71 -13.16
C LEU A 542 12.35 18.11 -13.81
N VAL A 543 11.63 18.97 -14.52
CA VAL A 543 10.36 18.75 -15.21
C VAL A 543 10.59 17.99 -16.51
N GLY A 544 10.48 16.66 -16.42
CA GLY A 544 10.49 15.75 -17.56
C GLY A 544 9.09 15.30 -17.99
N ASN A 545 8.75 14.06 -17.64
CA ASN A 545 7.41 13.49 -17.88
C ASN A 545 6.70 13.19 -16.56
N TYR A 546 5.95 14.18 -16.06
CA TYR A 546 5.13 14.01 -14.86
C TYR A 546 3.85 13.23 -15.14
N ARG A 547 3.87 11.92 -14.93
CA ARG A 547 2.62 11.23 -14.61
C ARG A 547 2.18 11.73 -13.23
N ASN A 548 0.92 12.17 -13.08
CA ASN A 548 0.33 12.75 -11.85
C ASN A 548 0.73 14.20 -11.45
N VAL A 549 0.89 15.12 -12.43
CA VAL A 549 1.06 16.58 -12.18
C VAL A 549 0.00 17.12 -11.22
N GLU A 550 -1.27 16.79 -11.46
CA GLU A 550 -2.40 17.35 -10.71
C GLU A 550 -2.32 17.00 -9.23
N ALA A 551 -1.92 15.77 -8.91
CA ALA A 551 -1.70 15.36 -7.53
C ALA A 551 -0.60 16.21 -6.88
N LYS A 552 0.57 16.36 -7.53
CA LYS A 552 1.67 17.18 -7.00
C LYS A 552 1.24 18.62 -6.75
N LEU A 553 0.54 19.24 -7.70
CA LEU A 553 0.02 20.61 -7.55
C LEU A 553 -0.98 20.70 -6.39
N THR A 554 -1.87 19.72 -6.26
CA THR A 554 -2.85 19.67 -5.16
C THR A 554 -2.15 19.63 -3.80
N TRP A 555 -1.09 18.83 -3.66
CA TRP A 555 -0.30 18.74 -2.42
C TRP A 555 0.43 20.04 -2.05
N LEU A 556 0.82 20.83 -3.04
CA LEU A 556 1.39 22.17 -2.84
C LEU A 556 0.33 23.22 -2.42
N GLY A 557 -0.94 22.83 -2.34
CA GLY A 557 -2.07 23.69 -1.95
C GLY A 557 -2.88 24.25 -3.13
N ILE A 558 -2.61 23.79 -4.35
CA ILE A 558 -3.32 24.25 -5.54
C ILE A 558 -4.60 23.43 -5.68
N LYS A 559 -5.72 24.01 -5.23
CA LYS A 559 -7.04 23.37 -5.23
C LYS A 559 -7.58 23.06 -6.63
N ASN A 560 -7.21 23.88 -7.62
CA ASN A 560 -7.59 23.67 -9.02
C ASN A 560 -6.35 23.61 -9.92
N PRO A 561 -5.71 22.44 -10.05
CA PRO A 561 -4.55 22.25 -10.93
C PRO A 561 -4.85 22.59 -12.40
N ALA A 562 -6.07 22.35 -12.88
CA ALA A 562 -6.49 22.65 -14.26
C ALA A 562 -6.46 24.16 -14.58
N ALA A 563 -6.41 25.02 -13.57
CA ALA A 563 -6.19 26.46 -13.74
C ALA A 563 -4.85 26.77 -14.44
N LEU A 564 -3.85 25.89 -14.34
CA LEU A 564 -2.55 26.05 -14.99
C LEU A 564 -2.71 26.11 -16.52
N VAL A 565 -3.54 25.22 -17.09
CA VAL A 565 -3.78 25.14 -18.54
C VAL A 565 -4.76 26.19 -19.03
N THR A 566 -5.75 26.56 -18.21
CA THR A 566 -6.84 27.45 -18.62
C THR A 566 -6.54 28.93 -18.39
N SER A 567 -5.70 29.27 -17.40
CA SER A 567 -5.46 30.65 -16.94
C SER A 567 -3.99 30.94 -16.61
N GLY A 568 -3.09 29.99 -16.82
CA GLY A 568 -1.64 30.14 -16.65
C GLY A 568 -1.18 30.24 -15.19
N LEU A 569 0.14 30.45 -15.02
CA LEU A 569 0.82 30.60 -13.72
C LEU A 569 0.18 31.62 -12.76
N PRO A 570 -0.33 32.80 -13.19
CA PRO A 570 -0.93 33.76 -12.27
C PRO A 570 -2.17 33.24 -11.52
N ALA A 571 -2.92 32.29 -12.09
CA ALA A 571 -4.05 31.66 -11.41
C ALA A 571 -3.60 30.64 -10.35
N ILE A 572 -2.47 29.99 -10.59
CA ILE A 572 -1.85 29.04 -9.65
C ILE A 572 -1.25 29.80 -8.46
N ARG A 573 -0.47 30.87 -8.72
CA ARG A 573 0.17 31.67 -7.66
C ARG A 573 -0.82 32.28 -6.66
N ARG A 574 -2.05 32.59 -7.11
CA ARG A 574 -3.12 33.12 -6.23
C ARG A 574 -3.69 32.10 -5.24
N GLN A 575 -3.45 30.80 -5.46
CA GLN A 575 -3.95 29.73 -4.59
C GLN A 575 -2.93 29.30 -3.53
N LEU A 576 -1.67 29.75 -3.63
CA LEU A 576 -0.60 29.34 -2.72
C LEU A 576 -0.74 29.98 -1.34
N PRO A 577 -0.21 29.33 -0.28
CA PRO A 577 -0.04 29.94 1.03
C PRO A 577 0.79 31.24 0.97
N PRO A 578 0.68 32.12 1.99
CA PRO A 578 1.54 33.29 2.11
C PRO A 578 3.04 32.94 2.00
N ASP A 579 3.80 33.80 1.35
CA ASP A 579 5.26 33.70 1.15
C ASP A 579 5.75 32.49 0.31
N CYS A 580 4.84 31.63 -0.16
CA CYS A 580 5.15 30.57 -1.11
C CYS A 580 5.22 31.09 -2.55
N ARG A 581 6.06 30.45 -3.37
CA ARG A 581 6.20 30.74 -4.81
C ARG A 581 6.15 29.47 -5.63
N PHE A 582 5.64 29.61 -6.86
CA PHE A 582 5.59 28.55 -7.84
C PHE A 582 5.93 29.14 -9.21
N ASP A 583 7.07 28.71 -9.74
CA ASP A 583 7.67 29.18 -10.98
C ASP A 583 8.00 27.97 -11.87
N LEU A 584 7.77 28.13 -13.16
CA LEU A 584 8.10 27.16 -14.20
C LEU A 584 8.80 27.90 -15.33
N ASP A 585 9.85 27.31 -15.91
CA ASP A 585 10.35 27.82 -17.19
C ASP A 585 9.35 27.57 -18.33
N LEU A 586 9.53 28.28 -19.44
CA LEU A 586 8.61 28.24 -20.58
C LEU A 586 8.49 26.84 -21.21
N GLN A 587 9.59 26.09 -21.26
CA GLN A 587 9.61 24.75 -21.86
C GLN A 587 8.86 23.75 -20.96
N SER A 588 9.10 23.81 -19.66
CA SER A 588 8.40 23.04 -18.61
C SER A 588 6.92 23.30 -18.63
N LEU A 589 6.50 24.57 -18.77
CA LEU A 589 5.09 24.95 -18.84
C LEU A 589 4.41 24.33 -20.06
N ASN A 590 5.06 24.37 -21.23
CA ASN A 590 4.55 23.73 -22.45
C ASN A 590 4.43 22.21 -22.32
N VAL A 591 5.43 21.57 -21.70
CA VAL A 591 5.42 20.13 -21.43
C VAL A 591 4.26 19.77 -20.50
N LEU A 592 4.09 20.50 -19.40
CA LEU A 592 3.00 20.30 -18.44
C LEU A 592 1.63 20.51 -19.08
N GLU A 593 1.44 21.56 -19.89
CA GLU A 593 0.19 21.78 -20.63
C GLU A 593 -0.14 20.62 -21.58
N ARG A 594 0.86 20.16 -22.35
CA ARG A 594 0.68 19.03 -23.28
C ARG A 594 0.27 17.77 -22.52
N MET A 595 0.92 17.49 -21.39
CA MET A 595 0.62 16.32 -20.56
C MET A 595 -0.77 16.38 -19.92
N MET A 596 -1.16 17.54 -19.36
CA MET A 596 -2.50 17.72 -18.79
C MET A 596 -3.60 17.63 -19.85
N ARG A 597 -3.30 17.96 -21.11
CA ARG A 597 -4.21 17.75 -22.25
C ARG A 597 -4.23 16.30 -22.78
N GLN A 598 -3.18 15.51 -22.50
CA GLN A 598 -2.99 14.13 -23.01
C GLN A 598 -3.21 13.05 -21.93
N GLN A 599 -4.01 13.30 -20.89
CA GLN A 599 -4.23 12.33 -19.82
C GLN A 599 -4.71 10.97 -20.35
N THR A 600 -4.18 9.90 -19.75
CA THR A 600 -4.72 8.54 -19.86
C THR A 600 -6.23 8.60 -19.65
N PRO A 601 -7.06 8.19 -20.63
CA PRO A 601 -8.49 8.35 -20.54
C PRO A 601 -9.00 7.77 -19.23
N ARG A 602 -9.88 8.48 -18.51
CA ARG A 602 -10.45 8.03 -17.24
C ARG A 602 -10.95 6.59 -17.29
N LYS A 603 -11.52 6.21 -18.43
CA LYS A 603 -11.89 4.84 -18.81
C LYS A 603 -10.75 3.82 -18.62
N GLN A 604 -9.54 4.11 -19.10
CA GLN A 604 -8.39 3.22 -19.01
C GLN A 604 -7.92 3.04 -17.56
N LEU A 605 -7.94 4.12 -16.74
CA LEU A 605 -7.58 4.03 -15.32
C LEU A 605 -8.49 3.06 -14.56
N VAL A 606 -9.81 3.12 -14.80
CA VAL A 606 -10.77 2.18 -14.18
C VAL A 606 -10.50 0.73 -14.62
N MET A 607 -10.19 0.52 -15.90
CA MET A 607 -9.90 -0.80 -16.45
C MET A 607 -8.62 -1.40 -15.84
N ASP A 608 -7.57 -0.60 -15.68
CA ASP A 608 -6.31 -1.05 -15.10
C ASP A 608 -6.46 -1.34 -13.60
N ALA A 609 -7.18 -0.48 -12.87
CA ALA A 609 -7.49 -0.72 -11.46
C ALA A 609 -8.29 -2.03 -11.25
N TYR A 610 -9.21 -2.37 -12.16
CA TYR A 610 -9.95 -3.64 -12.09
C TYR A 610 -9.02 -4.84 -12.26
N ARG A 611 -8.15 -4.79 -13.29
CA ARG A 611 -7.22 -5.88 -13.58
C ARG A 611 -6.25 -6.11 -12.43
N HIS A 612 -5.71 -5.03 -11.86
CA HIS A 612 -4.83 -5.12 -10.70
C HIS A 612 -5.52 -5.80 -9.52
N LEU A 613 -6.72 -5.34 -9.15
CA LEU A 613 -7.45 -5.94 -8.04
C LEU A 613 -7.81 -7.41 -8.32
N GLN A 614 -8.13 -7.74 -9.58
CA GLN A 614 -8.38 -9.12 -9.98
C GLN A 614 -7.14 -10.01 -9.84
N GLU A 615 -5.96 -9.52 -10.18
CA GLU A 615 -4.69 -10.24 -9.99
C GLU A 615 -4.41 -10.51 -8.50
N ASP A 616 -4.66 -9.50 -7.65
CA ASP A 616 -4.46 -9.60 -6.21
C ASP A 616 -5.43 -10.60 -5.55
N LEU A 617 -6.71 -10.55 -5.93
CA LEU A 617 -7.74 -11.44 -5.39
C LEU A 617 -7.70 -12.85 -5.99
N GLY A 618 -7.10 -13.02 -7.17
CA GLY A 618 -7.15 -14.27 -7.94
C GLY A 618 -8.54 -14.62 -8.47
N ARG A 619 -9.50 -13.70 -8.38
CA ARG A 619 -10.87 -13.81 -8.91
C ARG A 619 -11.42 -12.43 -9.30
N PRO A 620 -12.46 -12.37 -10.15
CA PRO A 620 -13.18 -11.12 -10.39
C PRO A 620 -13.66 -10.48 -9.05
N PRO A 621 -13.34 -9.21 -8.79
CA PRO A 621 -13.87 -8.51 -7.61
C PRO A 621 -15.39 -8.33 -7.70
N THR A 622 -16.07 -8.35 -6.55
CA THR A 622 -17.46 -7.86 -6.46
C THR A 622 -17.49 -6.35 -6.62
N TYR A 623 -18.66 -5.75 -6.89
CA TYR A 623 -18.72 -4.28 -7.02
C TYR A 623 -18.35 -3.58 -5.71
N LEU A 624 -18.75 -4.12 -4.56
CA LEU A 624 -18.39 -3.54 -3.28
C LEU A 624 -16.89 -3.67 -3.00
N GLU A 625 -16.25 -4.79 -3.31
CA GLU A 625 -14.79 -4.95 -3.21
C GLU A 625 -14.05 -4.04 -4.18
N PHE A 626 -14.51 -3.96 -5.44
CA PHE A 626 -13.92 -3.04 -6.42
C PHE A 626 -14.10 -1.60 -6.03
N HIS A 627 -15.23 -1.25 -5.42
CA HIS A 627 -15.33 0.00 -4.70
C HIS A 627 -14.22 -0.05 -3.64
N LEU A 628 -14.37 -0.71 -2.50
CA LEU A 628 -13.48 -0.62 -1.33
C LEU A 628 -11.96 -0.73 -1.57
N GLN A 629 -11.49 -1.43 -2.61
CA GLN A 629 -10.07 -1.79 -2.75
C GLN A 629 -9.39 -1.25 -4.02
N SER A 630 -10.12 -0.80 -5.05
CA SER A 630 -9.49 -0.39 -6.33
C SER A 630 -8.94 1.04 -6.34
N GLY A 631 -9.42 1.88 -5.43
CA GLY A 631 -9.06 3.29 -5.41
C GLY A 631 -9.71 4.20 -6.43
N VAL A 632 -10.55 3.63 -7.29
CA VAL A 632 -11.31 4.41 -8.26
C VAL A 632 -12.44 5.18 -7.55
N PRO A 633 -12.64 6.48 -7.87
CA PRO A 633 -13.78 7.24 -7.38
C PRO A 633 -15.09 6.52 -7.68
N GLY A 634 -15.97 6.39 -6.68
CA GLY A 634 -17.18 5.58 -6.79
C GLY A 634 -18.07 5.91 -8.00
N THR A 635 -18.09 7.17 -8.45
CA THR A 635 -18.89 7.63 -9.59
C THR A 635 -18.27 7.31 -10.97
N ALA A 636 -16.97 6.97 -11.03
CA ALA A 636 -16.27 6.80 -12.31
C ALA A 636 -16.78 5.58 -13.09
N VAL A 637 -17.13 4.49 -12.40
CA VAL A 637 -17.70 3.30 -13.05
C VAL A 637 -19.00 3.63 -13.76
N HIS A 638 -19.93 4.28 -13.08
CA HIS A 638 -21.20 4.68 -13.67
C HIS A 638 -21.02 5.68 -14.83
N GLN A 639 -20.12 6.66 -14.69
CA GLN A 639 -19.90 7.69 -15.70
C GLN A 639 -19.26 7.16 -17.00
N GLU A 640 -18.32 6.22 -16.89
CA GLU A 640 -17.56 5.71 -18.04
C GLU A 640 -18.15 4.41 -18.64
N PHE A 641 -18.81 3.59 -17.81
CA PHE A 641 -19.28 2.24 -18.18
C PHE A 641 -20.78 2.04 -17.98
N GLY A 642 -21.50 3.00 -17.40
CA GLY A 642 -22.92 2.91 -17.06
C GLY A 642 -23.20 2.03 -15.86
N THR A 643 -22.64 0.82 -15.82
CA THR A 643 -22.74 -0.10 -14.68
C THR A 643 -21.44 -0.86 -14.44
N TYR A 644 -21.30 -1.42 -13.24
CA TYR A 644 -20.17 -2.31 -12.94
C TYR A 644 -20.12 -3.55 -13.83
N ILE A 645 -21.28 -4.10 -14.19
CA ILE A 645 -21.35 -5.23 -15.13
C ILE A 645 -20.95 -4.78 -16.54
N GLY A 646 -21.24 -3.53 -16.92
CA GLY A 646 -20.76 -2.92 -18.16
C GLY A 646 -19.23 -2.83 -18.24
N LEU A 647 -18.57 -2.52 -17.12
CA LEU A 647 -17.11 -2.60 -17.01
C LEU A 647 -16.61 -4.03 -17.25
N LYS A 648 -17.21 -5.03 -16.59
CA LYS A 648 -16.86 -6.44 -16.78
C LYS A 648 -17.07 -6.91 -18.23
N TYR A 649 -18.15 -6.48 -18.86
CA TYR A 649 -18.44 -6.78 -20.26
C TYR A 649 -17.37 -6.22 -21.19
N LEU A 650 -16.99 -4.94 -21.04
CA LEU A 650 -15.97 -4.29 -21.85
C LEU A 650 -14.56 -4.85 -21.64
N LEU A 651 -14.26 -5.38 -20.44
CA LEU A 651 -13.02 -6.08 -20.16
C LEU A 651 -12.97 -7.50 -20.73
N GLY A 652 -14.09 -8.03 -21.22
CA GLY A 652 -14.18 -9.39 -21.74
C GLY A 652 -14.05 -10.48 -20.68
N VAL A 653 -14.38 -10.16 -19.42
CA VAL A 653 -14.25 -11.11 -18.28
C VAL A 653 -15.55 -11.83 -17.93
N LEU A 654 -16.64 -11.58 -18.66
CA LEU A 654 -17.90 -12.29 -18.50
C LEU A 654 -17.86 -13.66 -19.18
N THR A 655 -18.49 -14.66 -18.57
CA THR A 655 -18.69 -15.97 -19.23
C THR A 655 -19.68 -15.86 -20.39
N PRO A 656 -19.72 -16.83 -21.33
CA PRO A 656 -20.68 -16.81 -22.43
C PRO A 656 -22.15 -16.70 -21.97
N ASP A 657 -22.52 -17.35 -20.85
CA ASP A 657 -23.87 -17.23 -20.30
C ASP A 657 -24.11 -15.85 -19.68
N GLU A 658 -23.12 -15.30 -18.98
CA GLU A 658 -23.20 -13.94 -18.43
C GLU A 658 -23.37 -12.89 -19.53
N VAL A 659 -22.71 -13.03 -20.68
CA VAL A 659 -22.90 -12.15 -21.84
C VAL A 659 -24.36 -12.15 -22.30
N GLN A 660 -25.01 -13.32 -22.40
CA GLN A 660 -26.42 -13.41 -22.78
C GLN A 660 -27.34 -12.71 -21.75
N VAL A 661 -27.04 -12.85 -20.46
CA VAL A 661 -27.78 -12.15 -19.39
C VAL A 661 -27.57 -10.64 -19.48
N TRP A 662 -26.34 -10.18 -19.73
CA TRP A 662 -26.02 -8.77 -19.91
C TRP A 662 -26.82 -8.15 -21.07
N ASP A 663 -26.79 -8.77 -22.24
CA ASP A 663 -27.46 -8.26 -23.44
C ASP A 663 -28.96 -8.03 -23.21
N LYS A 664 -29.60 -8.96 -22.47
CA LYS A 664 -31.03 -8.91 -22.16
C LYS A 664 -31.38 -7.95 -21.01
N TYR A 665 -30.54 -7.85 -19.97
CA TYR A 665 -30.90 -7.19 -18.71
C TYR A 665 -30.05 -5.96 -18.33
N GLN A 666 -29.16 -5.49 -19.19
CA GLN A 666 -28.37 -4.27 -18.96
C GLN A 666 -29.20 -3.06 -18.52
N LYS A 667 -30.43 -2.91 -19.05
CA LYS A 667 -31.35 -1.81 -18.68
C LYS A 667 -31.85 -1.92 -17.23
N TRP A 668 -32.07 -3.14 -16.73
CA TRP A 668 -32.43 -3.37 -15.32
C TRP A 668 -31.27 -3.03 -14.40
N LEU A 669 -30.06 -3.51 -14.74
CA LEU A 669 -28.86 -3.24 -13.96
C LEU A 669 -28.59 -1.72 -13.88
N LEU A 670 -28.77 -1.02 -15.00
CA LEU A 670 -28.65 0.43 -15.06
C LEU A 670 -29.72 1.14 -14.21
N GLU A 671 -30.97 0.66 -14.19
CA GLU A 671 -32.04 1.19 -13.32
C GLU A 671 -31.64 1.07 -11.85
N VAL A 672 -31.18 -0.11 -11.41
CA VAL A 672 -30.76 -0.33 -10.02
C VAL A 672 -29.57 0.57 -9.65
N GLU A 673 -28.61 0.72 -10.55
CA GLU A 673 -27.39 1.49 -10.31
C GLU A 673 -27.61 3.01 -10.39
N SER A 674 -28.58 3.49 -11.14
CA SER A 674 -28.84 4.94 -11.35
C SER A 674 -29.99 5.50 -10.52
N THR A 675 -30.86 4.65 -9.93
CA THR A 675 -32.05 5.11 -9.20
C THR A 675 -31.70 6.11 -8.10
N LEU A 676 -32.44 7.21 -7.97
CA LEU A 676 -32.14 8.25 -6.96
C LEU A 676 -32.41 7.72 -5.53
N MET A 677 -31.47 7.98 -4.61
CA MET A 677 -31.56 7.58 -3.20
C MET A 677 -31.46 8.80 -2.26
N VAL A 678 -32.63 9.29 -1.83
CA VAL A 678 -32.75 10.27 -0.73
C VAL A 678 -32.67 9.57 0.63
N LYS A 679 -33.31 8.38 0.73
CA LYS A 679 -33.23 7.41 1.82
C LYS A 679 -32.78 6.06 1.24
N SER A 680 -32.25 5.15 2.06
CA SER A 680 -31.75 3.85 1.58
C SER A 680 -32.86 2.87 1.14
N TYR A 681 -34.12 3.23 1.40
CA TYR A 681 -35.29 2.35 1.36
C TYR A 681 -35.43 1.51 0.11
N LYS A 682 -35.25 2.06 -1.10
CA LYS A 682 -35.35 1.29 -2.36
C LYS A 682 -34.40 0.09 -2.38
N MET A 683 -33.15 0.29 -1.99
CA MET A 683 -32.14 -0.78 -1.96
C MET A 683 -32.39 -1.75 -0.81
N VAL A 684 -32.89 -1.28 0.34
CA VAL A 684 -33.29 -2.18 1.44
C VAL A 684 -34.47 -3.06 1.06
N LEU A 685 -35.47 -2.52 0.35
CA LEU A 685 -36.57 -3.32 -0.23
C LEU A 685 -36.02 -4.34 -1.22
N LEU A 686 -35.09 -3.94 -2.10
CA LEU A 686 -34.47 -4.86 -3.05
C LEU A 686 -33.69 -5.99 -2.35
N LYS A 687 -32.93 -5.68 -1.29
CA LYS A 687 -32.25 -6.70 -0.46
C LYS A 687 -33.24 -7.65 0.22
N ALA A 688 -34.37 -7.13 0.72
CA ALA A 688 -35.42 -7.97 1.29
C ALA A 688 -36.03 -8.93 0.25
N MET A 689 -36.20 -8.47 -0.98
CA MET A 689 -36.66 -9.31 -2.09
C MET A 689 -35.61 -10.37 -2.47
N LEU A 690 -34.34 -9.99 -2.59
CA LEU A 690 -33.21 -10.88 -2.89
C LEU A 690 -33.00 -11.97 -1.82
N ALA A 691 -33.24 -11.65 -0.54
CA ALA A 691 -33.12 -12.58 0.57
C ALA A 691 -34.05 -13.81 0.48
N ARG A 692 -35.08 -13.77 -0.38
CA ARG A 692 -35.97 -14.91 -0.68
C ARG A 692 -35.32 -15.98 -1.57
N GLY A 693 -34.12 -15.71 -2.07
CA GLY A 693 -33.34 -16.62 -2.89
C GLY A 693 -33.39 -16.30 -4.39
N PRO A 694 -32.41 -16.81 -5.16
CA PRO A 694 -32.14 -16.40 -6.54
C PRO A 694 -33.26 -16.75 -7.54
N LEU A 695 -34.16 -17.67 -7.20
CA LEU A 695 -35.27 -18.07 -8.07
C LEU A 695 -36.58 -17.32 -7.77
N GLN A 696 -36.71 -16.74 -6.58
CA GLN A 696 -37.96 -16.13 -6.10
C GLN A 696 -37.85 -14.63 -5.86
N TRP A 697 -36.65 -14.04 -5.97
CA TRP A 697 -36.45 -12.63 -5.64
C TRP A 697 -37.32 -11.66 -6.46
N ALA A 698 -37.56 -11.96 -7.74
CA ALA A 698 -38.40 -11.13 -8.60
C ALA A 698 -39.92 -11.43 -8.47
N ALA A 699 -40.30 -12.44 -7.68
CA ALA A 699 -41.69 -12.78 -7.46
C ALA A 699 -42.40 -11.68 -6.64
N PRO A 700 -43.73 -11.51 -6.79
CA PRO A 700 -44.47 -10.46 -6.10
C PRO A 700 -44.30 -10.50 -4.58
N VAL A 701 -44.26 -9.33 -3.92
CA VAL A 701 -44.19 -9.16 -2.46
C VAL A 701 -45.16 -8.08 -1.99
N THR A 702 -45.74 -8.26 -0.81
CA THR A 702 -46.47 -7.21 -0.09
C THR A 702 -45.52 -6.47 0.85
N ALA A 703 -45.94 -5.27 1.31
CA ALA A 703 -45.17 -4.52 2.30
C ALA A 703 -45.01 -5.27 3.64
N ARG A 704 -45.95 -6.15 3.98
CA ARG A 704 -45.90 -6.98 5.20
C ARG A 704 -44.83 -8.06 5.09
N ASP A 705 -44.69 -8.70 3.93
CA ASP A 705 -43.72 -9.79 3.71
C ASP A 705 -42.28 -9.34 3.96
N VAL A 706 -41.96 -8.09 3.60
CA VAL A 706 -40.60 -7.53 3.71
C VAL A 706 -40.38 -6.69 4.98
N ALA A 707 -41.42 -6.41 5.76
CA ALA A 707 -41.36 -5.46 6.88
C ALA A 707 -40.35 -5.85 7.97
N ALA A 708 -40.26 -7.14 8.30
CA ALA A 708 -39.33 -7.65 9.30
C ALA A 708 -37.87 -7.46 8.86
N TYR A 709 -37.52 -7.91 7.65
CA TYR A 709 -36.18 -7.75 7.09
C TYR A 709 -35.79 -6.27 6.98
N PHE A 710 -36.71 -5.43 6.50
CA PHE A 710 -36.47 -4.01 6.30
C PHE A 710 -36.13 -3.29 7.61
N HIS A 711 -36.88 -3.59 8.69
CA HIS A 711 -36.60 -3.07 10.02
C HIS A 711 -35.27 -3.59 10.57
N GLN A 712 -35.04 -4.90 10.48
CA GLN A 712 -33.82 -5.53 10.97
C GLN A 712 -32.58 -4.95 10.29
N TYR A 713 -32.61 -4.76 8.97
CA TYR A 713 -31.48 -4.21 8.22
C TYR A 713 -31.11 -2.78 8.66
N LEU A 714 -32.13 -1.93 8.85
CA LEU A 714 -31.92 -0.52 9.25
C LEU A 714 -31.53 -0.36 10.72
N THR A 715 -31.90 -1.31 11.58
CA THR A 715 -31.61 -1.27 13.02
C THR A 715 -30.40 -2.11 13.45
N ALA A 716 -29.89 -2.97 12.56
CA ALA A 716 -28.68 -3.76 12.81
C ALA A 716 -27.45 -2.91 13.15
N GLU A 717 -27.36 -1.71 12.58
CA GLU A 717 -26.24 -0.80 12.76
C GLU A 717 -26.71 0.57 13.29
N PRO A 718 -26.12 1.11 14.38
CA PRO A 718 -26.56 2.38 14.97
C PRO A 718 -26.54 3.56 14.00
N HIS A 719 -25.55 3.62 13.11
CA HIS A 719 -25.42 4.71 12.13
C HIS A 719 -26.54 4.66 11.08
N ARG A 720 -26.91 3.48 10.56
CA ARG A 720 -28.01 3.32 9.58
C ARG A 720 -29.32 3.80 10.17
N MET A 721 -29.59 3.39 11.41
CA MET A 721 -30.78 3.79 12.14
C MET A 721 -30.81 5.31 12.36
N ARG A 722 -29.69 5.93 12.76
CA ARG A 722 -29.63 7.39 12.96
C ARG A 722 -29.86 8.16 11.67
N ILE A 723 -29.30 7.71 10.55
CA ILE A 723 -29.38 8.39 9.24
C ILE A 723 -30.81 8.30 8.67
N ASP A 724 -31.38 7.10 8.61
CA ASP A 724 -32.65 6.88 7.93
C ASP A 724 -33.88 7.01 8.83
N PHE A 725 -33.76 6.73 10.14
CA PHE A 725 -34.77 7.02 11.18
C PHE A 725 -34.41 8.27 12.00
N SER A 726 -34.10 9.34 11.27
CA SER A 726 -33.76 10.67 11.79
C SER A 726 -34.97 11.60 11.99
N ASP A 727 -36.03 11.44 11.19
CA ASP A 727 -37.14 12.37 11.15
C ASP A 727 -38.21 12.05 12.20
N LYS A 728 -38.97 13.06 12.67
CA LYS A 728 -40.02 12.89 13.70
C LYS A 728 -41.03 11.78 13.37
N THR A 729 -41.26 11.51 12.08
CA THR A 729 -42.20 10.49 11.60
C THR A 729 -41.60 9.08 11.58
N THR A 730 -40.28 8.94 11.49
CA THR A 730 -39.58 7.65 11.41
C THR A 730 -38.86 7.27 12.71
N MET A 731 -38.59 8.21 13.62
CA MET A 731 -38.06 7.92 14.95
C MET A 731 -38.88 6.89 15.75
N PRO A 732 -40.23 6.89 15.72
CA PRO A 732 -41.01 5.85 16.40
C PRO A 732 -40.86 4.46 15.78
N LEU A 733 -40.27 4.33 14.59
CA LEU A 733 -40.02 3.06 13.89
C LEU A 733 -38.68 2.42 14.27
N ARG A 734 -37.90 3.06 15.15
CA ARG A 734 -36.71 2.42 15.75
C ARG A 734 -37.11 1.15 16.52
N THR A 735 -38.29 1.17 17.15
CA THR A 735 -38.94 -0.02 17.70
C THR A 735 -39.79 -0.69 16.62
N TYR A 736 -39.70 -2.02 16.52
CA TYR A 736 -40.41 -2.76 15.48
C TYR A 736 -41.94 -2.74 15.71
N HIS A 737 -42.68 -2.21 14.74
CA HIS A 737 -44.13 -2.24 14.68
C HIS A 737 -44.58 -2.68 13.28
N PRO A 738 -45.06 -3.92 13.09
CA PRO A 738 -45.33 -4.50 11.77
C PRO A 738 -46.21 -3.62 10.88
N GLU A 739 -47.35 -3.15 11.38
CA GLU A 739 -48.30 -2.32 10.60
C GLU A 739 -47.73 -0.95 10.24
N ARG A 740 -46.99 -0.30 11.15
CA ARG A 740 -46.38 1.00 10.87
C ARG A 740 -45.24 0.86 9.86
N MET A 741 -44.47 -0.22 9.93
CA MET A 741 -43.40 -0.52 9.00
C MET A 741 -43.95 -0.85 7.61
N ALA A 742 -44.99 -1.69 7.51
CA ALA A 742 -45.66 -1.99 6.25
C ALA A 742 -46.24 -0.71 5.60
N ASN A 743 -46.89 0.15 6.39
CA ASN A 743 -47.39 1.45 5.90
C ASN A 743 -46.27 2.36 5.38
N LEU A 744 -45.11 2.41 6.08
CA LEU A 744 -43.94 3.14 5.58
C LEU A 744 -43.52 2.58 4.22
N ILE A 745 -43.26 1.28 4.12
CA ILE A 745 -42.75 0.60 2.92
C ILE A 745 -43.69 0.77 1.74
N GLN A 746 -45.01 0.63 1.96
CA GLN A 746 -46.03 0.79 0.92
C GLN A 746 -46.04 2.22 0.37
N ARG A 747 -45.95 3.23 1.26
CA ARG A 747 -45.87 4.64 0.85
C ARG A 747 -44.52 4.96 0.18
N MET A 748 -43.43 4.47 0.75
CA MET A 748 -42.06 4.59 0.27
C MET A 748 -41.20 3.45 0.86
N PRO A 749 -40.59 2.59 0.04
CA PRO A 749 -40.21 2.88 -1.33
C PRO A 749 -41.17 2.35 -2.41
N MET A 750 -42.15 1.48 -2.10
CA MET A 750 -42.90 0.73 -3.13
C MET A 750 -43.57 1.64 -4.17
N LYS A 751 -44.44 2.56 -3.72
CA LYS A 751 -45.15 3.49 -4.61
C LYS A 751 -44.22 4.42 -5.38
N GLN A 752 -43.15 4.91 -4.74
CA GLN A 752 -42.21 5.83 -5.38
C GLN A 752 -41.35 5.14 -6.43
N TRP A 753 -40.93 3.90 -6.17
CA TRP A 753 -40.09 3.17 -7.09
C TRP A 753 -40.87 2.74 -8.33
N SER A 754 -42.11 2.24 -8.18
CA SER A 754 -42.96 1.87 -9.32
C SER A 754 -43.26 3.04 -10.26
N GLN A 755 -43.25 4.28 -9.76
CA GLN A 755 -43.45 5.49 -10.58
C GLN A 755 -42.16 5.95 -11.28
N SER A 756 -40.99 5.58 -10.77
CA SER A 756 -39.69 6.07 -11.24
C SER A 756 -38.84 5.04 -12.00
N SER A 757 -39.24 3.77 -12.03
CA SER A 757 -38.39 2.66 -12.50
C SER A 757 -38.48 2.31 -13.99
N ALA A 758 -38.87 3.25 -14.85
CA ALA A 758 -39.05 3.03 -16.30
C ALA A 758 -39.83 1.75 -16.67
N GLY A 759 -40.82 1.34 -15.86
CA GLY A 759 -41.66 0.15 -16.08
C GLY A 759 -41.11 -1.19 -15.57
N TRP A 760 -39.90 -1.24 -14.98
CA TRP A 760 -39.33 -2.47 -14.40
C TRP A 760 -40.00 -2.90 -13.09
N VAL A 761 -40.41 -1.95 -12.25
CA VAL A 761 -41.08 -2.21 -10.97
C VAL A 761 -42.55 -1.88 -11.13
N GLN A 762 -43.41 -2.88 -10.93
CA GLN A 762 -44.85 -2.72 -11.00
C GLN A 762 -45.46 -2.86 -9.60
N LEU A 763 -46.36 -1.94 -9.25
CA LEU A 763 -47.20 -2.03 -8.07
C LEU A 763 -48.64 -2.26 -8.51
N THR A 764 -49.21 -3.42 -8.16
CA THR A 764 -50.62 -3.78 -8.44
C THR A 764 -51.32 -4.00 -7.11
N GLY A 765 -52.22 -3.07 -6.73
CA GLY A 765 -52.82 -3.08 -5.40
C GLY A 765 -51.77 -2.81 -4.31
N ASP A 766 -51.55 -3.78 -3.43
CA ASP A 766 -50.57 -3.77 -2.34
C ASP A 766 -49.30 -4.58 -2.65
N THR A 767 -49.23 -5.18 -3.84
CA THR A 767 -48.18 -6.13 -4.19
C THR A 767 -47.24 -5.52 -5.23
N LEU A 768 -45.94 -5.52 -4.92
CA LEU A 768 -44.85 -5.05 -5.77
C LEU A 768 -44.14 -6.22 -6.45
N GLN A 769 -43.86 -6.10 -7.75
CA GLN A 769 -43.15 -7.10 -8.53
C GLN A 769 -42.08 -6.44 -9.41
N ILE A 770 -40.94 -7.12 -9.58
CA ILE A 770 -39.89 -6.75 -10.54
C ILE A 770 -40.10 -7.55 -11.82
N ARG A 771 -40.30 -6.87 -12.96
CA ARG A 771 -40.60 -7.46 -14.25
C ARG A 771 -39.33 -7.95 -14.96
N VAL A 772 -38.77 -9.06 -14.50
CA VAL A 772 -37.64 -9.74 -15.17
C VAL A 772 -38.09 -10.60 -16.37
N GLY A 773 -39.39 -10.83 -16.56
CA GLY A 773 -39.92 -11.69 -17.63
C GLY A 773 -39.64 -13.18 -17.40
N ALA A 774 -39.98 -14.02 -18.39
CA ALA A 774 -39.66 -15.44 -18.34
C ALA A 774 -38.15 -15.64 -18.53
N ALA A 775 -37.52 -16.24 -17.52
CA ALA A 775 -36.10 -16.53 -17.46
C ALA A 775 -35.90 -17.92 -16.84
N ASP A 776 -34.89 -18.65 -17.31
CA ASP A 776 -34.52 -19.92 -16.70
C ASP A 776 -33.85 -19.71 -15.34
N ALA A 777 -33.70 -20.80 -14.58
CA ALA A 777 -33.13 -20.78 -13.24
C ALA A 777 -31.70 -20.19 -13.21
N ARG A 778 -30.90 -20.46 -14.25
CA ARG A 778 -29.52 -20.00 -14.36
C ARG A 778 -29.45 -18.48 -14.56
N THR A 779 -30.25 -17.95 -15.48
CA THR A 779 -30.35 -16.52 -15.75
C THR A 779 -30.84 -15.75 -14.54
N LEU A 780 -31.88 -16.25 -13.86
CA LEU A 780 -32.39 -15.63 -12.63
C LEU A 780 -31.33 -15.58 -11.53
N THR A 781 -30.50 -16.63 -11.42
CA THR A 781 -29.43 -16.70 -10.44
C THR A 781 -28.32 -15.69 -10.71
N ILE A 782 -27.85 -15.59 -11.97
CA ILE A 782 -26.85 -14.59 -12.37
C ILE A 782 -27.38 -13.18 -12.13
N LEU A 783 -28.62 -12.92 -12.56
CA LEU A 783 -29.26 -11.61 -12.42
C LEU A 783 -29.46 -11.22 -10.95
N ALA A 784 -29.87 -12.17 -10.10
CA ALA A 784 -29.99 -11.96 -8.65
C ALA A 784 -28.66 -11.55 -8.04
N ASN A 785 -27.58 -12.29 -8.34
CA ASN A 785 -26.24 -12.01 -7.83
C ASN A 785 -25.73 -10.62 -8.26
N TRP A 786 -25.84 -10.27 -9.54
CA TRP A 786 -25.43 -8.95 -10.01
C TRP A 786 -26.27 -7.82 -9.40
N THR A 787 -27.58 -8.03 -9.26
CA THR A 787 -28.48 -7.07 -8.62
C THR A 787 -28.12 -6.87 -7.15
N GLU A 788 -27.76 -7.95 -6.44
CA GLU A 788 -27.31 -7.90 -5.06
C GLU A 788 -25.99 -7.13 -4.91
N GLN A 789 -25.00 -7.40 -5.76
CA GLN A 789 -23.71 -6.69 -5.73
C GLN A 789 -23.88 -5.17 -5.93
N ILE A 790 -24.75 -4.75 -6.85
CA ILE A 790 -25.06 -3.33 -7.06
C ILE A 790 -25.76 -2.77 -5.83
N ALA A 791 -26.73 -3.48 -5.25
CA ALA A 791 -27.45 -3.04 -4.06
C ALA A 791 -26.51 -2.85 -2.85
N ASP A 792 -25.58 -3.79 -2.63
CA ASP A 792 -24.60 -3.72 -1.54
C ASP A 792 -23.65 -2.53 -1.68
N TYR A 793 -23.12 -2.30 -2.89
CA TYR A 793 -22.35 -1.10 -3.21
C TYR A 793 -23.15 0.19 -2.96
N ARG A 794 -24.38 0.26 -3.49
CA ARG A 794 -25.26 1.45 -3.40
C ARG A 794 -25.61 1.79 -1.95
N LEU A 795 -25.86 0.77 -1.13
CA LEU A 795 -26.14 0.94 0.30
C LEU A 795 -24.90 1.44 1.05
N HIS A 796 -23.74 0.84 0.79
CA HIS A 796 -22.48 1.26 1.40
C HIS A 796 -22.17 2.72 1.09
N ALA A 797 -22.12 3.08 -0.20
CA ALA A 797 -21.81 4.44 -0.67
C ALA A 797 -22.83 5.48 -0.15
N TYR A 798 -24.10 5.09 0.03
CA TYR A 798 -25.11 5.98 0.59
C TYR A 798 -24.82 6.33 2.06
N PHE A 799 -24.58 5.33 2.90
CA PHE A 799 -24.36 5.54 4.34
C PHE A 799 -23.01 6.20 4.63
N GLU A 800 -21.97 5.88 3.85
CA GLU A 800 -20.67 6.56 3.90
C GLU A 800 -20.83 8.08 3.68
N ARG A 801 -21.41 8.46 2.53
CA ARG A 801 -21.64 9.87 2.18
C ARG A 801 -22.52 10.61 3.19
N LYS A 802 -23.55 9.95 3.74
CA LYS A 802 -24.44 10.57 4.73
C LYS A 802 -23.78 10.74 6.10
N SER A 803 -22.87 9.85 6.47
CA SER A 803 -22.11 9.97 7.73
C SER A 803 -21.15 11.16 7.66
N GLN A 804 -20.44 11.32 6.53
CA GLN A 804 -19.54 12.46 6.28
C GLN A 804 -20.23 13.83 6.30
N ALA A 805 -21.54 13.89 6.03
CA ALA A 805 -22.30 15.14 6.06
C ALA A 805 -22.85 15.49 7.45
N LEU A 806 -22.75 14.58 8.42
CA LEU A 806 -23.21 14.76 9.80
C LEU A 806 -22.05 15.13 10.76
N THR A 807 -20.83 14.81 10.36
CA THR A 807 -19.56 15.35 10.90
C THR A 807 -19.23 16.66 10.22
#